data_AF-A0A960FGN5-F1
#
_entry.id   AF-A0A960FGN5-F1
#
_cell.length_a   1.000
_cell.length_b   1.000
_cell.length_c   1.000
_cell.angle_alpha   90.00
_cell.angle_beta   90.00
_cell.angle_gamma   90.00
#
_symmetry.space_group_name_H-M   'P 1'
#
loop_
_entity.id
_entity.type
_entity.pdbx_description
1 polymer ?
#
loop_
_entity_poly.entity_id
_entity_poly.type
_entity_poly.pdbx_seq_one_letter_code
_entity_poly.pdbx_strand_id
1 'polypeptide(L)'
;MTSDQSGGLDGPLSFQTVRPAADPVVAALQDADPRMAFLALMRDRLVPGEWEYPIENGFAWVAFRLRHSIECFNNHNGALVARSTFVLVENISDEAQALNMAGYLNQRSFGGALWFDADNGTMCLTTIVHLDAPTWWNAYVFAWVIPRLVGICEHLAPRLAEWVGADLALAAHPTRGARADPDQFFSEHTVDTYVPEAGFGLWWSAREVRGFRDVIDSLVFDRGGYVDWPSDVVPDTLLSDSMSATARCPMGDGWLQLNVGEADHPDLGLGLQVLLSLSVQFAGAESEDRPGWDAMVVANELNRLLAVYCPAPLTIAGWTLWANQLHQATYIQPEVVRMLQSAAQPTVGEALGLMVRGLTVNIDPLPCLLDHEANANIQWTHIDEATWRGVEQNAGYKSLLIDEAECVPFAIDGLPTNRLLREPYDADALWALQSNHMIMSMGIFNPVGPSVGSIELAIDYNVERGLLLERLRHPFSPSLRLWAVLDRDGFVSLGNFVEELIERLRWGSFEWVRILDRDPEVVSSVERGLLGFIRRADLDVAMEAQTLVDGMANPWIRLDQSYEPSGSLADFTDDPAALWLEVVTHPLVVDSCRAYLRSAWEGAKAFVAGPDDHGASRWVARIGEEIASRRAGPPWDDPMLLDRQPITEDEPLA
;
A
#
# COMPACT_ATOMS: atom_id res chain seq x y z
N MET A 1 37.31 -30.49 -6.04
CA MET A 1 37.77 -29.56 -4.99
C MET A 1 36.56 -28.73 -4.63
N THR A 2 35.97 -29.05 -3.48
CA THR A 2 34.73 -28.46 -2.95
C THR A 2 35.03 -27.05 -2.42
N SER A 3 34.47 -26.03 -3.06
CA SER A 3 34.42 -24.68 -2.52
C SER A 3 33.03 -24.46 -1.92
N ASP A 4 32.97 -24.54 -0.59
CA ASP A 4 31.93 -23.89 0.22
C ASP A 4 31.90 -22.40 -0.16
N GLN A 5 30.84 -21.99 -0.86
CA GLN A 5 30.39 -20.61 -0.94
C GLN A 5 28.96 -20.55 -0.38
N SER A 6 28.81 -20.92 0.89
CA SER A 6 27.74 -20.39 1.71
C SER A 6 28.15 -18.96 2.09
N GLY A 7 27.82 -18.00 1.22
CA GLY A 7 27.86 -16.58 1.53
C GLY A 7 26.76 -16.25 2.54
N GLY A 8 26.93 -16.70 3.78
CA GLY A 8 26.05 -16.40 4.89
C GLY A 8 26.05 -14.90 5.17
N LEU A 9 24.85 -14.36 5.41
CA LEU A 9 24.53 -13.00 5.83
C LEU A 9 25.10 -12.62 7.23
N ASP A 10 26.20 -13.24 7.66
CA ASP A 10 26.76 -13.20 9.02
C ASP A 10 27.81 -12.09 9.22
N GLY A 11 27.50 -10.87 8.77
CA GLY A 11 28.18 -9.66 9.24
C GLY A 11 27.54 -9.17 10.55
N PRO A 12 28.29 -8.89 11.63
CA PRO A 12 27.73 -8.48 12.91
C PRO A 12 27.36 -7.00 12.88
N LEU A 13 26.19 -6.68 12.33
CA LEU A 13 25.48 -5.45 12.65
C LEU A 13 24.31 -5.82 13.56
N SER A 14 24.46 -5.47 14.84
CA SER A 14 23.53 -5.80 15.91
C SER A 14 22.27 -4.93 15.88
N PHE A 15 21.53 -4.97 14.78
CA PHE A 15 20.19 -4.40 14.77
C PHE A 15 19.29 -5.31 15.63
N GLN A 16 19.09 -4.91 16.89
CA GLN A 16 18.19 -5.61 17.81
C GLN A 16 16.83 -4.93 17.77
N THR A 17 15.90 -5.52 17.03
CA THR A 17 14.49 -5.07 17.10
C THR A 17 13.88 -5.48 18.44
N VAL A 18 12.99 -4.65 18.97
CA VAL A 18 12.23 -5.00 20.18
C VAL A 18 11.16 -6.03 19.81
N ARG A 19 11.22 -7.19 20.46
CA ARG A 19 10.22 -8.24 20.27
C ARG A 19 9.03 -7.98 21.20
N PRO A 20 7.80 -7.85 20.68
CA PRO A 20 6.63 -7.75 21.53
C PRO A 20 6.33 -9.10 22.16
N ALA A 21 6.79 -9.31 23.40
CA ALA A 21 6.69 -10.60 24.09
C ALA A 21 5.24 -11.10 24.30
N ALA A 22 4.25 -10.20 24.25
CA ALA A 22 2.83 -10.52 24.37
C ALA A 22 2.13 -10.71 23.01
N ASP A 23 2.83 -10.53 21.88
CA ASP A 23 2.22 -10.70 20.57
C ASP A 23 2.03 -12.19 20.23
N PRO A 24 0.85 -12.63 19.78
CA PRO A 24 0.58 -14.03 19.46
C PRO A 24 1.52 -14.63 18.40
N VAL A 25 2.01 -13.83 17.43
CA VAL A 25 2.98 -14.29 16.43
C VAL A 25 4.31 -14.62 17.11
N VAL A 26 4.81 -13.70 17.93
CA VAL A 26 6.09 -13.88 18.64
C VAL A 26 5.99 -15.05 19.62
N ALA A 27 4.87 -15.17 20.34
CA ALA A 27 4.63 -16.29 21.24
C ALA A 27 4.64 -17.64 20.50
N ALA A 28 3.98 -17.72 19.33
CA ALA A 28 3.99 -18.92 18.52
C ALA A 28 5.40 -19.30 18.03
N LEU A 29 6.21 -18.32 17.63
CA LEU A 29 7.60 -18.55 17.18
C LEU A 29 8.55 -18.97 18.31
N GLN A 30 8.21 -18.70 19.57
CA GLN A 30 9.00 -19.03 20.75
C GLN A 30 8.54 -20.31 21.46
N ASP A 31 7.46 -20.93 20.97
CA ASP A 31 6.93 -22.17 21.53
C ASP A 31 7.95 -23.31 21.42
N ALA A 32 7.78 -24.35 22.23
CA ALA A 32 8.58 -25.57 22.12
C ALA A 32 8.35 -26.30 20.78
N ASP A 33 7.16 -26.12 20.19
CA ASP A 33 6.80 -26.57 18.84
C ASP A 33 6.26 -25.40 18.01
N PRO A 34 7.15 -24.56 17.44
CA PRO A 34 6.75 -23.38 16.67
C PRO A 34 5.85 -23.70 15.48
N ARG A 35 6.00 -24.91 14.90
CA ARG A 35 5.18 -25.38 13.79
C ARG A 35 3.72 -25.50 14.23
N MET A 36 3.46 -26.22 15.31
CA MET A 36 2.09 -26.44 15.79
C MET A 36 1.48 -25.15 16.36
N ALA A 37 2.26 -24.35 17.08
CA ALA A 37 1.81 -23.08 17.63
C ALA A 37 1.44 -22.07 16.52
N PHE A 38 2.24 -21.98 15.45
CA PHE A 38 1.94 -21.10 14.32
C PHE A 38 0.70 -21.56 13.53
N LEU A 39 0.54 -22.88 13.32
CA LEU A 39 -0.69 -23.42 12.72
C LEU A 39 -1.93 -23.13 13.58
N ALA A 40 -1.83 -23.21 14.91
CA ALA A 40 -2.92 -22.84 15.81
C ALA A 40 -3.24 -21.34 15.71
N LEU A 41 -2.22 -20.47 15.69
CA LEU A 41 -2.39 -19.03 15.46
C LEU A 41 -3.13 -18.73 14.16
N MET A 42 -2.77 -19.40 13.06
CA MET A 42 -3.45 -19.21 11.78
C MET A 42 -4.90 -19.68 11.84
N ARG A 43 -5.22 -20.78 12.52
CA ARG A 43 -6.61 -21.19 12.76
C ARG A 43 -7.40 -20.15 13.53
N ASP A 44 -6.82 -19.58 14.58
CA ASP A 44 -7.49 -18.57 15.40
C ASP A 44 -7.75 -17.28 14.61
N ARG A 45 -6.83 -16.91 13.71
CA ARG A 45 -6.99 -15.73 12.84
C ARG A 45 -8.03 -15.94 11.76
N LEU A 46 -8.11 -17.15 11.23
CA LEU A 46 -8.88 -17.42 10.03
C LEU A 46 -10.21 -18.14 10.31
N VAL A 47 -10.41 -18.62 11.54
CA VAL A 47 -11.66 -19.15 12.06
C VAL A 47 -12.40 -20.06 11.05
N PRO A 48 -11.75 -21.10 10.48
CA PRO A 48 -12.38 -21.90 9.42
C PRO A 48 -13.58 -22.72 9.88
N GLY A 49 -13.72 -22.89 11.19
CA GLY A 49 -14.81 -23.63 11.80
C GLY A 49 -14.91 -25.05 11.25
N GLU A 50 -16.11 -25.42 10.81
CA GLU A 50 -16.39 -26.78 10.36
C GLU A 50 -15.99 -27.09 8.92
N TRP A 51 -15.45 -26.11 8.20
CA TRP A 51 -14.97 -26.23 6.82
C TRP A 51 -13.47 -26.54 6.74
N GLU A 52 -12.80 -26.68 7.88
CA GLU A 52 -11.42 -27.14 7.98
C GLU A 52 -11.31 -28.67 7.88
N TYR A 53 -10.25 -29.14 7.22
CA TYR A 53 -9.81 -30.52 7.29
C TYR A 53 -8.27 -30.63 7.34
N PRO A 54 -7.72 -31.65 8.04
CA PRO A 54 -6.29 -31.81 8.18
C PRO A 54 -5.63 -32.26 6.87
N ILE A 55 -4.40 -31.79 6.65
CA ILE A 55 -3.49 -32.26 5.60
C ILE A 55 -2.15 -32.62 6.24
N GLU A 56 -1.26 -33.30 5.50
CA GLU A 56 0.00 -33.86 6.05
C GLU A 56 0.81 -32.84 6.85
N ASN A 57 0.94 -31.61 6.34
CA ASN A 57 1.76 -30.57 6.96
C ASN A 57 1.01 -29.39 7.55
N GLY A 58 -0.31 -29.47 7.71
CA GLY A 58 -1.10 -28.37 8.25
C GLY A 58 -2.59 -28.60 8.10
N PHE A 59 -3.31 -27.60 7.60
CA PHE A 59 -4.74 -27.72 7.34
C PHE A 59 -5.11 -27.06 6.00
N ALA A 60 -6.26 -27.46 5.48
CA ALA A 60 -6.93 -26.77 4.39
C ALA A 60 -8.38 -26.49 4.77
N TRP A 61 -8.98 -25.50 4.11
CA TRP A 61 -10.41 -25.25 4.24
C TRP A 61 -11.00 -24.75 2.92
N VAL A 62 -12.33 -24.63 2.90
CA VAL A 62 -13.09 -23.97 1.82
C VAL A 62 -13.81 -22.73 2.36
N ALA A 63 -13.30 -21.54 2.00
CA ALA A 63 -13.84 -20.24 2.43
C ALA A 63 -15.19 -19.98 1.74
N PHE A 64 -15.21 -20.18 0.42
CA PHE A 64 -16.43 -20.27 -0.36
C PHE A 64 -16.30 -21.29 -1.51
N ARG A 65 -15.49 -20.99 -2.53
CA ARG A 65 -15.33 -21.84 -3.72
C ARG A 65 -13.95 -22.46 -3.80
N LEU A 66 -12.95 -21.77 -3.27
CA LEU A 66 -11.56 -22.13 -3.44
C LEU A 66 -11.07 -22.94 -2.25
N ARG A 67 -10.17 -23.88 -2.54
CA ARG A 67 -9.35 -24.51 -1.51
C ARG A 67 -8.23 -23.55 -1.12
N HIS A 68 -8.17 -23.22 0.15
CA HIS A 68 -7.02 -22.57 0.77
C HIS A 68 -6.30 -23.56 1.68
N SER A 69 -4.97 -23.56 1.64
CA SER A 69 -4.16 -24.41 2.51
C SER A 69 -3.07 -23.62 3.20
N ILE A 70 -2.84 -23.94 4.47
CA ILE A 70 -1.72 -23.47 5.28
C ILE A 70 -0.92 -24.68 5.73
N GLU A 71 0.35 -24.71 5.33
CA GLU A 71 1.28 -25.78 5.65
C GLU A 71 2.49 -25.23 6.41
N CYS A 72 2.99 -25.98 7.38
CA CYS A 72 4.27 -25.69 8.03
C CYS A 72 5.19 -26.90 7.94
N PHE A 73 6.39 -26.72 7.38
CA PHE A 73 7.36 -27.78 7.11
C PHE A 73 8.79 -27.22 7.04
N ASN A 74 9.80 -28.10 7.08
CA ASN A 74 11.18 -27.69 6.86
C ASN A 74 11.49 -27.65 5.37
N ASN A 75 12.00 -26.53 4.87
CA ASN A 75 12.40 -26.40 3.46
C ASN A 75 13.70 -27.20 3.18
N HIS A 76 14.17 -27.14 1.93
CA HIS A 76 15.40 -27.82 1.49
C HIS A 76 16.67 -27.41 2.26
N ASN A 77 16.68 -26.20 2.85
CA ASN A 77 17.78 -25.70 3.67
C ASN A 77 17.59 -25.99 5.17
N GLY A 78 16.54 -26.73 5.55
CA GLY A 78 16.22 -27.07 6.93
C GLY A 78 15.57 -25.94 7.74
N ALA A 79 15.27 -24.79 7.12
CA ALA A 79 14.53 -23.72 7.77
C ALA A 79 13.05 -24.11 7.91
N LEU A 80 12.46 -23.84 9.07
CA LEU A 80 11.02 -24.02 9.26
C LEU A 80 10.28 -22.92 8.51
N VAL A 81 9.29 -23.30 7.71
CA VAL A 81 8.56 -22.41 6.80
C VAL A 81 7.07 -22.60 6.98
N ALA A 82 6.30 -21.51 6.90
CA ALA A 82 4.87 -21.54 6.62
C ALA A 82 4.61 -21.17 5.15
N ARG A 83 3.71 -21.93 4.52
CA ARG A 83 3.26 -21.71 3.15
C ARG A 83 1.75 -21.60 3.12
N SER A 84 1.26 -20.57 2.46
CA SER A 84 -0.14 -20.40 2.09
C SER A 84 -0.29 -20.63 0.60
N THR A 85 -1.22 -21.49 0.20
CA THR A 85 -1.46 -21.81 -1.22
C THR A 85 -2.94 -21.82 -1.55
N PHE A 86 -3.27 -21.16 -2.66
CA PHE A 86 -4.56 -21.24 -3.35
C PHE A 86 -4.35 -21.85 -4.73
N VAL A 87 -5.27 -22.72 -5.14
CA VAL A 87 -5.45 -23.08 -6.56
C VAL A 87 -6.64 -22.27 -7.05
N LEU A 88 -6.41 -21.38 -8.01
CA LEU A 88 -7.43 -20.44 -8.48
C LEU A 88 -8.19 -20.98 -9.69
N VAL A 89 -7.45 -21.58 -10.63
CA VAL A 89 -7.97 -22.00 -11.94
C VAL A 89 -7.31 -23.33 -12.33
N GLU A 90 -8.05 -24.19 -13.04
CA GLU A 90 -7.62 -25.50 -13.53
C GLU A 90 -8.04 -25.73 -14.99
N ASN A 91 -7.54 -26.82 -15.60
CA ASN A 91 -7.83 -27.22 -16.98
C ASN A 91 -7.39 -26.17 -18.03
N ILE A 92 -6.29 -25.47 -17.77
CA ILE A 92 -5.76 -24.45 -18.67
C ILE A 92 -5.13 -25.13 -19.89
N SER A 93 -5.58 -24.74 -21.09
CA SER A 93 -5.00 -25.19 -22.36
C SER A 93 -4.14 -24.14 -23.06
N ASP A 94 -4.33 -22.85 -22.77
CA ASP A 94 -3.55 -21.76 -23.36
C ASP A 94 -2.47 -21.29 -22.37
N GLU A 95 -1.29 -21.87 -22.48
CA GLU A 95 -0.15 -21.54 -21.62
C GLU A 95 0.31 -20.08 -21.81
N ALA A 96 0.21 -19.52 -23.02
CA ALA A 96 0.64 -18.14 -23.29
C ALA A 96 -0.23 -17.15 -22.54
N GLN A 97 -1.55 -17.36 -22.61
CA GLN A 97 -2.50 -16.53 -21.90
C GLN A 97 -2.35 -16.66 -20.38
N ALA A 98 -2.12 -17.88 -19.87
CA ALA A 98 -1.89 -18.11 -18.44
C ALA A 98 -0.62 -17.41 -17.92
N LEU A 99 0.49 -17.52 -18.65
CA LEU A 99 1.75 -16.84 -18.32
C LEU A 99 1.60 -15.31 -18.38
N ASN A 100 0.90 -14.79 -19.38
CA ASN A 100 0.61 -13.35 -19.49
C ASN A 100 -0.21 -12.86 -18.28
N MET A 101 -1.28 -13.58 -17.91
CA MET A 101 -2.10 -13.21 -16.76
C MET A 101 -1.37 -13.38 -15.42
N ALA A 102 -0.49 -14.39 -15.29
CA ALA A 102 0.40 -14.51 -14.13
C ALA A 102 1.31 -13.28 -13.99
N GLY A 103 1.97 -12.88 -15.08
CA GLY A 103 2.81 -11.68 -15.12
C GLY A 103 2.04 -10.41 -14.78
N TYR A 104 0.88 -10.21 -15.42
CA TYR A 104 0.00 -9.06 -15.17
C TYR A 104 -0.41 -8.94 -13.70
N LEU A 105 -0.86 -10.03 -13.08
CA LEU A 105 -1.31 -10.01 -11.68
C LEU A 105 -0.14 -9.89 -10.70
N ASN A 106 1.06 -10.37 -11.04
CA ASN A 106 2.26 -10.11 -10.24
C ASN A 106 2.74 -8.65 -10.32
N GLN A 107 2.45 -7.93 -11.42
CA GLN A 107 2.63 -6.48 -11.47
C GLN A 107 1.62 -5.74 -10.58
N ARG A 108 0.48 -6.37 -10.23
CA ARG A 108 -0.54 -5.90 -9.28
C ARG A 108 -0.34 -6.49 -7.89
N SER A 109 0.88 -6.54 -7.38
CA SER A 109 1.22 -7.22 -6.12
C SER A 109 0.17 -7.04 -5.01
N PHE A 110 -0.44 -8.15 -4.58
CA PHE A 110 -1.51 -8.14 -3.57
C PHE A 110 -1.24 -9.10 -2.40
N GLY A 111 -0.01 -9.62 -2.26
CA GLY A 111 0.42 -10.40 -1.11
C GLY A 111 0.88 -11.84 -1.39
N GLY A 112 1.03 -12.24 -2.66
CA GLY A 112 1.54 -13.55 -3.04
C GLY A 112 2.19 -13.56 -4.43
N ALA A 113 2.83 -14.68 -4.76
CA ALA A 113 3.35 -14.96 -6.09
C ALA A 113 2.34 -15.82 -6.86
N LEU A 114 1.83 -15.30 -7.98
CA LEU A 114 0.97 -16.05 -8.89
C LEU A 114 1.84 -16.75 -9.95
N TRP A 115 1.56 -18.01 -10.20
CA TRP A 115 2.30 -18.81 -11.16
C TRP A 115 1.43 -19.88 -11.80
N PHE A 116 1.80 -20.27 -13.01
CA PHE A 116 1.19 -21.32 -13.79
C PHE A 116 1.98 -22.62 -13.63
N ASP A 117 1.29 -23.66 -13.19
CA ASP A 117 1.77 -25.04 -13.12
C ASP A 117 1.39 -25.77 -14.41
N ALA A 118 2.33 -25.83 -15.36
CA ALA A 118 2.12 -26.48 -16.65
C ALA A 118 1.86 -27.99 -16.53
N ASP A 119 2.44 -28.66 -15.51
CA ASP A 119 2.29 -30.11 -15.34
C ASP A 119 0.85 -30.48 -14.97
N ASN A 120 0.18 -29.61 -14.20
CA ASN A 120 -1.20 -29.82 -13.74
C ASN A 120 -2.23 -28.97 -14.49
N GLY A 121 -1.80 -28.04 -15.34
CA GLY A 121 -2.68 -27.09 -16.04
C GLY A 121 -3.43 -26.17 -15.07
N THR A 122 -2.76 -25.69 -14.01
CA THR A 122 -3.40 -24.87 -12.95
C THR A 122 -2.68 -23.55 -12.72
N MET A 123 -3.41 -22.54 -12.26
CA MET A 123 -2.82 -21.31 -11.72
C MET A 123 -2.91 -21.29 -10.20
N CYS A 124 -1.76 -21.10 -9.56
CA CYS A 124 -1.62 -21.14 -8.11
C CYS A 124 -1.09 -19.81 -7.58
N LEU A 125 -1.65 -19.34 -6.47
CA LEU A 125 -1.10 -18.24 -5.69
C LEU A 125 -0.41 -18.81 -4.46
N THR A 126 0.86 -18.47 -4.27
CA THR A 126 1.64 -18.93 -3.12
C THR A 126 2.25 -17.76 -2.35
N THR A 127 2.14 -17.83 -1.02
CA THR A 127 2.80 -16.91 -0.09
C THR A 127 3.61 -17.74 0.90
N ILE A 128 4.84 -17.31 1.21
CA ILE A 128 5.79 -18.07 2.03
C ILE A 128 6.44 -17.19 3.08
N VAL A 129 6.73 -17.77 4.25
CA VAL A 129 7.52 -17.12 5.28
C VAL A 129 8.35 -18.11 6.10
N HIS A 130 9.57 -17.73 6.47
CA HIS A 130 10.36 -18.47 7.45
C HIS A 130 9.81 -18.21 8.86
N LEU A 131 9.69 -19.27 9.65
CA LEU A 131 9.20 -19.21 11.02
C LEU A 131 10.36 -19.19 12.00
N ASP A 132 11.02 -18.04 12.10
CA ASP A 132 12.13 -17.83 13.02
C ASP A 132 11.87 -16.63 13.95
N ALA A 133 12.09 -16.83 15.25
CA ALA A 133 11.90 -15.79 16.25
C ALA A 133 12.78 -14.53 16.04
N PRO A 134 14.01 -14.61 15.49
CA PRO A 134 14.80 -13.43 15.14
C PRO A 134 14.16 -12.53 14.10
N THR A 135 13.53 -13.06 13.05
CA THR A 135 12.86 -12.27 12.01
C THR A 135 11.33 -12.28 12.11
N TRP A 136 10.82 -12.26 13.34
CA TRP A 136 9.39 -12.36 13.66
C TRP A 136 8.47 -11.41 12.84
N TRP A 137 8.97 -10.25 12.41
CA TRP A 137 8.24 -9.29 11.58
C TRP A 137 7.83 -9.88 10.23
N ASN A 138 8.61 -10.79 9.64
CA ASN A 138 8.25 -11.48 8.40
C ASN A 138 7.01 -12.35 8.63
N ALA A 139 7.04 -13.20 9.66
CA ALA A 139 5.91 -14.04 10.05
C ALA A 139 4.68 -13.22 10.45
N TYR A 140 4.91 -12.04 11.04
CA TYR A 140 3.86 -11.08 11.37
C TYR A 140 3.18 -10.54 10.12
N VAL A 141 3.95 -10.01 9.15
CA VAL A 141 3.43 -9.53 7.86
C VAL A 141 2.66 -10.64 7.15
N PHE A 142 3.23 -11.84 7.07
CA PHE A 142 2.55 -13.01 6.51
C PHE A 142 1.19 -13.24 7.16
N ALA A 143 1.14 -13.36 8.48
CA ALA A 143 -0.08 -13.68 9.21
C ALA A 143 -1.18 -12.61 9.07
N TRP A 144 -0.82 -11.37 8.72
CA TRP A 144 -1.76 -10.26 8.48
C TRP A 144 -2.16 -10.09 7.01
N VAL A 145 -1.34 -10.58 6.07
CA VAL A 145 -1.66 -10.58 4.63
C VAL A 145 -2.61 -11.71 4.27
N ILE A 146 -2.45 -12.92 4.86
CA ILE A 146 -3.21 -14.11 4.47
C ILE A 146 -4.75 -13.93 4.53
N PRO A 147 -5.37 -13.41 5.61
CA PRO A 147 -6.83 -13.29 5.65
C PRO A 147 -7.41 -12.48 4.48
N ARG A 148 -6.69 -11.45 4.03
CA ARG A 148 -7.06 -10.59 2.90
C ARG A 148 -6.98 -11.34 1.57
N LEU A 149 -5.93 -12.12 1.40
CA LEU A 149 -5.75 -12.95 0.21
C LEU A 149 -6.94 -13.88 0.00
N VAL A 150 -7.53 -14.43 1.06
CA VAL A 150 -8.72 -15.29 0.96
C VAL A 150 -9.84 -14.58 0.21
N GLY A 151 -10.20 -13.36 0.65
CA GLY A 151 -11.25 -12.57 0.01
C GLY A 151 -10.89 -12.15 -1.42
N ILE A 152 -9.68 -11.62 -1.63
CA ILE A 152 -9.21 -11.20 -2.97
C ILE A 152 -9.24 -12.38 -3.95
N CYS A 153 -8.72 -13.54 -3.55
CA CYS A 153 -8.70 -14.74 -4.39
C CYS A 153 -10.10 -15.22 -4.75
N GLU A 154 -11.04 -15.21 -3.79
CA GLU A 154 -12.43 -15.60 -4.06
C GLU A 154 -13.09 -14.68 -5.10
N HIS A 155 -12.80 -13.38 -5.11
CA HIS A 155 -13.32 -12.45 -6.14
C HIS A 155 -12.56 -12.53 -7.46
N LEU A 156 -11.25 -12.78 -7.42
CA LEU A 156 -10.39 -12.83 -8.59
C LEU A 156 -10.55 -14.10 -9.41
N ALA A 157 -10.65 -15.27 -8.76
CA ALA A 157 -10.56 -16.55 -9.44
C ALA A 157 -11.61 -16.80 -10.54
N PRO A 158 -12.91 -16.44 -10.39
CA PRO A 158 -13.89 -16.61 -11.47
C PRO A 158 -13.52 -15.81 -12.72
N ARG A 159 -13.12 -14.56 -12.53
CA ARG A 159 -12.69 -13.67 -13.63
C ARG A 159 -11.40 -14.16 -14.26
N LEU A 160 -10.46 -14.63 -13.44
CA LEU A 160 -9.22 -15.21 -13.95
C LEU A 160 -9.50 -16.44 -14.83
N ALA A 161 -10.43 -17.31 -14.42
CA ALA A 161 -10.85 -18.47 -15.22
C ALA A 161 -11.39 -18.05 -16.59
N GLU A 162 -12.23 -17.00 -16.64
CA GLU A 162 -12.71 -16.44 -17.91
C GLU A 162 -11.59 -15.85 -18.76
N TRP A 163 -10.67 -15.10 -18.14
CA TRP A 163 -9.56 -14.44 -18.84
C TRP A 163 -8.54 -15.39 -19.46
N VAL A 164 -8.41 -16.61 -18.92
CA VAL A 164 -7.51 -17.64 -19.45
C VAL A 164 -8.27 -18.77 -20.15
N GLY A 165 -9.59 -18.65 -20.29
CA GLY A 165 -10.44 -19.63 -20.98
C GLY A 165 -10.44 -21.02 -20.34
N ALA A 166 -10.46 -21.08 -19.00
CA ALA A 166 -10.32 -22.29 -18.22
C ALA A 166 -11.39 -22.40 -17.12
N ASP A 167 -11.28 -23.40 -16.25
CA ASP A 167 -12.27 -23.68 -15.22
C ASP A 167 -11.86 -23.09 -13.87
N LEU A 168 -12.82 -22.54 -13.14
CA LEU A 168 -12.64 -22.21 -11.73
C LEU A 168 -12.29 -23.48 -10.94
N ALA A 169 -11.24 -23.43 -10.12
CA ALA A 169 -10.80 -24.56 -9.30
C ALA A 169 -11.74 -24.81 -8.10
N LEU A 170 -12.97 -25.26 -8.40
CA LEU A 170 -14.02 -25.50 -7.43
C LEU A 170 -13.62 -26.60 -6.46
N ALA A 171 -13.49 -26.22 -5.19
CA ALA A 171 -13.19 -27.13 -4.11
C ALA A 171 -14.44 -27.54 -3.35
N ALA A 172 -14.51 -28.81 -2.97
CA ALA A 172 -15.50 -29.33 -2.05
C ALA A 172 -14.80 -29.84 -0.78
N HIS A 173 -15.41 -29.59 0.37
CA HIS A 173 -14.98 -30.19 1.63
C HIS A 173 -15.14 -31.72 1.55
N PRO A 174 -14.14 -32.52 1.98
CA PRO A 174 -14.16 -33.99 1.82
C PRO A 174 -15.40 -34.69 2.38
N THR A 175 -16.00 -34.13 3.44
CA THR A 175 -17.19 -34.70 4.10
C THR A 175 -18.44 -33.85 4.01
N ARG A 176 -18.33 -32.57 3.61
CA ARG A 176 -19.46 -31.62 3.61
C ARG A 176 -19.90 -31.21 2.21
N GLY A 177 -19.10 -31.51 1.19
CA GLY A 177 -19.37 -31.10 -0.19
C GLY A 177 -19.06 -29.64 -0.42
N ALA A 178 -19.73 -29.04 -1.39
CA ALA A 178 -19.58 -27.62 -1.72
C ALA A 178 -20.21 -26.74 -0.64
N ARG A 179 -19.56 -25.60 -0.35
CA ARG A 179 -20.08 -24.59 0.56
C ARG A 179 -21.09 -23.70 -0.17
N ALA A 180 -22.28 -23.55 0.40
CA ALA A 180 -23.37 -22.77 -0.22
C ALA A 180 -23.18 -21.26 -0.01
N ASP A 181 -22.82 -20.85 1.20
CA ASP A 181 -22.69 -19.45 1.59
C ASP A 181 -21.22 -19.11 1.89
N PRO A 182 -20.70 -17.98 1.39
CA PRO A 182 -19.34 -17.55 1.67
C PRO A 182 -19.10 -17.29 3.16
N ASP A 183 -17.84 -17.34 3.60
CA ASP A 183 -17.45 -16.86 4.92
C ASP A 183 -17.34 -15.32 4.98
N GLN A 184 -16.94 -14.82 6.15
CA GLN A 184 -16.77 -13.40 6.42
C GLN A 184 -15.72 -12.73 5.51
N PHE A 185 -14.65 -13.43 5.15
CA PHE A 185 -13.53 -12.87 4.37
C PHE A 185 -13.95 -12.49 2.96
N PHE A 186 -14.96 -13.16 2.41
CA PHE A 186 -15.54 -12.77 1.12
C PHE A 186 -16.03 -11.33 1.11
N SER A 187 -16.52 -10.79 2.23
CA SER A 187 -17.00 -9.40 2.34
C SER A 187 -15.97 -8.44 2.91
N GLU A 188 -15.14 -8.92 3.85
CA GLU A 188 -14.19 -8.09 4.60
C GLU A 188 -13.06 -7.51 3.74
N HIS A 189 -12.73 -8.12 2.59
CA HIS A 189 -11.67 -7.61 1.71
C HIS A 189 -11.87 -6.16 1.25
N THR A 190 -13.13 -5.68 1.16
CA THR A 190 -13.43 -4.28 0.83
C THR A 190 -13.25 -3.34 2.02
N VAL A 191 -13.41 -3.83 3.25
CA VAL A 191 -13.36 -3.02 4.48
C VAL A 191 -11.99 -2.39 4.66
N ASP A 192 -10.94 -3.11 4.28
CA ASP A 192 -9.57 -2.62 4.35
C ASP A 192 -9.31 -1.39 3.45
N THR A 193 -10.10 -1.21 2.38
CA THR A 193 -10.00 -0.02 1.53
C THR A 193 -10.70 1.22 2.13
N TYR A 194 -11.46 1.03 3.22
CA TYR A 194 -12.05 2.13 3.99
C TYR A 194 -11.05 2.85 4.89
N VAL A 195 -9.88 2.25 5.17
CA VAL A 195 -8.92 2.87 6.10
C VAL A 195 -8.43 4.20 5.54
N PRO A 196 -8.30 5.24 6.38
CA PRO A 196 -7.95 6.56 5.91
C PRO A 196 -6.59 6.59 5.22
N GLU A 197 -5.64 5.75 5.65
CA GLU A 197 -4.34 5.61 5.03
C GLU A 197 -4.41 5.18 3.56
N ALA A 198 -5.45 4.45 3.13
CA ALA A 198 -5.63 4.11 1.72
C ALA A 198 -5.93 5.35 0.84
N GLY A 199 -6.37 6.46 1.42
CA GLY A 199 -6.59 7.73 0.70
C GLY A 199 -5.60 8.84 1.08
N PHE A 200 -5.10 8.86 2.31
CA PHE A 200 -4.24 9.93 2.84
C PHE A 200 -2.76 9.54 2.91
N GLY A 201 -2.47 8.24 2.95
CA GLY A 201 -1.13 7.66 3.01
C GLY A 201 -0.62 7.36 4.43
N LEU A 202 0.50 6.63 4.50
CA LEU A 202 1.21 6.19 5.70
C LEU A 202 2.06 7.26 6.40
N TRP A 203 1.94 7.39 7.71
CA TRP A 203 2.78 8.32 8.48
C TRP A 203 4.04 7.66 9.05
N TRP A 204 5.14 8.42 9.10
CA TRP A 204 6.44 8.00 9.63
C TRP A 204 7.02 9.04 10.59
N SER A 205 7.54 8.60 11.73
CA SER A 205 8.31 9.48 12.60
C SER A 205 9.76 9.62 12.14
N ALA A 206 10.41 10.74 12.44
CA ALA A 206 11.84 10.96 12.15
C ALA A 206 12.77 9.89 12.78
N ARG A 207 12.33 9.21 13.85
CA ARG A 207 13.06 8.08 14.42
C ARG A 207 12.94 6.83 13.55
N GLU A 208 11.74 6.53 13.07
CA GLU A 208 11.49 5.38 12.19
C GLU A 208 12.19 5.58 10.85
N VAL A 209 12.13 6.77 10.26
CA VAL A 209 12.86 7.09 9.03
C VAL A 209 14.35 6.88 9.21
N ARG A 210 14.96 7.38 10.30
CA ARG A 210 16.39 7.17 10.57
C ARG A 210 16.75 5.70 10.73
N GLY A 211 16.00 4.95 11.55
CA GLY A 211 16.26 3.52 11.74
C GLY A 211 16.11 2.71 10.45
N PHE A 212 15.18 3.10 9.57
CA PHE A 212 15.06 2.53 8.24
C PHE A 212 16.27 2.87 7.36
N ARG A 213 16.64 4.16 7.28
CA ARG A 213 17.80 4.65 6.52
C ARG A 213 19.09 3.93 6.93
N ASP A 214 19.36 3.83 8.23
CA ASP A 214 20.55 3.16 8.77
C ASP A 214 20.65 1.70 8.31
N VAL A 215 19.53 0.97 8.26
CA VAL A 215 19.50 -0.42 7.80
C VAL A 215 19.68 -0.53 6.29
N ILE A 216 19.03 0.34 5.50
CA ILE A 216 19.17 0.33 4.03
C ILE A 216 20.57 0.77 3.59
N ASP A 217 21.11 1.83 4.18
CA ASP A 217 22.48 2.28 3.92
C ASP A 217 23.48 1.17 4.25
N SER A 218 23.31 0.48 5.38
CA SER A 218 24.12 -0.69 5.72
C SER A 218 24.00 -1.81 4.69
N LEU A 219 22.78 -2.21 4.32
CA LEU A 219 22.53 -3.28 3.35
C LEU A 219 23.24 -3.00 2.01
N VAL A 220 23.15 -1.75 1.55
CA VAL A 220 23.64 -1.32 0.24
C VAL A 220 25.15 -1.11 0.28
N PHE A 221 25.67 -0.53 1.36
CA PHE A 221 27.11 -0.38 1.60
C PHE A 221 27.82 -1.73 1.66
N ASP A 222 27.26 -2.71 2.37
CA ASP A 222 27.82 -4.07 2.48
C ASP A 222 27.92 -4.76 1.10
N ARG A 223 27.09 -4.34 0.14
CA ARG A 223 27.11 -4.81 -1.25
C ARG A 223 27.92 -3.91 -2.20
N GLY A 224 28.57 -2.85 -1.71
CA GLY A 224 29.31 -1.90 -2.55
C GLY A 224 28.43 -1.06 -3.46
N GLY A 225 27.15 -0.88 -3.11
CA GLY A 225 26.19 -0.05 -3.82
C GLY A 225 26.15 1.39 -3.32
N TYR A 226 25.15 2.14 -3.79
CA TYR A 226 24.81 3.47 -3.28
C TYR A 226 23.30 3.64 -3.12
N VAL A 227 22.91 4.56 -2.23
CA VAL A 227 21.51 4.92 -1.98
C VAL A 227 21.32 6.38 -2.35
N ASP A 228 20.31 6.65 -3.15
CA ASP A 228 19.76 7.97 -3.37
C ASP A 228 18.53 8.14 -2.48
N TRP A 229 18.66 9.07 -1.53
CA TRP A 229 17.56 9.50 -0.68
C TRP A 229 16.99 10.77 -1.33
N PRO A 230 15.72 10.75 -1.78
CA PRO A 230 15.09 11.94 -2.31
C PRO A 230 15.31 13.12 -1.37
N SER A 231 15.56 14.31 -1.93
CA SER A 231 15.66 15.56 -1.15
C SER A 231 14.29 15.99 -0.64
N ASP A 232 13.67 15.13 0.15
CA ASP A 232 12.31 15.32 0.64
C ASP A 232 12.27 16.29 1.82
N VAL A 233 13.43 16.73 2.34
CA VAL A 233 13.53 17.74 3.40
C VAL A 233 12.94 19.04 2.87
N VAL A 234 11.62 19.21 3.04
CA VAL A 234 10.99 20.51 2.95
C VAL A 234 11.60 21.33 4.08
N PRO A 235 12.36 22.40 3.78
CA PRO A 235 12.94 23.25 4.81
C PRO A 235 11.85 23.71 5.78
N ASP A 236 12.18 23.77 7.08
CA ASP A 236 11.27 24.21 8.14
C ASP A 236 10.08 23.28 8.46
N THR A 237 10.12 22.01 8.03
CA THR A 237 9.19 20.99 8.54
C THR A 237 9.64 20.38 9.87
N LEU A 238 8.71 20.16 10.81
CA LEU A 238 8.98 19.35 12.03
C LEU A 238 9.09 17.84 11.72
N LEU A 239 8.64 17.43 10.53
CA LEU A 239 8.46 16.05 10.10
C LEU A 239 8.85 15.95 8.61
N SER A 240 10.05 15.44 8.37
CA SER A 240 10.62 15.10 7.07
C SER A 240 11.15 13.66 7.25
N ASP A 241 10.98 12.65 6.39
CA ASP A 241 10.56 12.53 5.00
C ASP A 241 9.96 11.13 4.78
N SER A 242 9.33 10.91 3.64
CA SER A 242 8.86 9.59 3.20
C SER A 242 9.90 8.47 3.42
N MET A 243 9.45 7.22 3.66
CA MET A 243 10.33 6.03 3.60
C MET A 243 10.71 5.67 2.15
N SER A 244 10.98 6.69 1.32
CA SER A 244 11.33 6.50 -0.07
C SER A 244 12.84 6.43 -0.24
N ALA A 245 13.29 5.46 -1.01
CA ALA A 245 14.70 5.25 -1.31
C ALA A 245 14.84 4.63 -2.70
N THR A 246 15.82 5.10 -3.46
CA THR A 246 16.30 4.38 -4.64
C THR A 246 17.73 3.95 -4.38
N ALA A 247 17.94 2.65 -4.19
CA ALA A 247 19.26 2.08 -3.99
C ALA A 247 19.69 1.25 -5.19
N ARG A 248 20.97 1.27 -5.52
CA ARG A 248 21.56 0.43 -6.58
C ARG A 248 22.72 -0.38 -6.02
N CYS A 249 22.60 -1.70 -6.09
CA CYS A 249 23.61 -2.66 -5.65
C CYS A 249 24.18 -3.42 -6.84
N PRO A 250 25.51 -3.63 -6.95
CA PRO A 250 26.06 -4.52 -7.96
C PRO A 250 25.65 -5.98 -7.68
N MET A 251 25.46 -6.76 -8.75
CA MET A 251 25.12 -8.18 -8.68
C MET A 251 25.73 -8.93 -9.86
N GLY A 252 26.81 -9.68 -9.62
CA GLY A 252 27.58 -10.30 -10.70
C GLY A 252 28.08 -9.23 -11.70
N ASP A 253 27.80 -9.44 -12.98
CA ASP A 253 28.09 -8.47 -14.06
C ASP A 253 27.01 -7.37 -14.21
N GLY A 254 25.96 -7.43 -13.38
CA GLY A 254 24.79 -6.54 -13.43
C GLY A 254 24.56 -5.75 -12.15
N TRP A 255 23.31 -5.31 -11.96
CA TRP A 255 22.88 -4.56 -10.78
C TRP A 255 21.44 -4.89 -10.39
N LEU A 256 21.12 -4.59 -9.12
CA LEU A 256 19.78 -4.56 -8.54
C LEU A 256 19.45 -3.12 -8.17
N GLN A 257 18.32 -2.61 -8.66
CA GLN A 257 17.73 -1.37 -8.18
C GLN A 257 16.60 -1.75 -7.23
N LEU A 258 16.70 -1.22 -6.01
CA LEU A 258 15.69 -1.32 -4.97
C LEU A 258 15.01 0.04 -4.90
N ASN A 259 13.71 0.10 -5.19
CA ASN A 259 12.88 1.25 -4.87
C ASN A 259 11.98 0.87 -3.70
N VAL A 260 12.02 1.63 -2.61
CA VAL A 260 11.05 1.53 -1.52
C VAL A 260 10.34 2.86 -1.43
N GLY A 261 9.06 2.87 -1.08
CA GLY A 261 8.30 4.11 -0.91
C GLY A 261 6.80 3.88 -0.78
N GLU A 262 6.06 4.96 -0.53
CA GLU A 262 4.60 4.93 -0.64
C GLU A 262 4.20 4.87 -2.11
N ALA A 263 3.22 4.03 -2.44
CA ALA A 263 2.66 3.92 -3.78
C ALA A 263 1.14 3.81 -3.73
N ASP A 264 0.46 4.39 -4.72
CA ASP A 264 -0.99 4.27 -4.89
C ASP A 264 -1.33 2.99 -5.67
N HIS A 265 -1.68 1.93 -4.94
CA HIS A 265 -2.14 0.71 -5.55
C HIS A 265 -3.58 0.90 -6.07
N PRO A 266 -3.87 0.62 -7.35
CA PRO A 266 -5.17 0.99 -7.93
C PRO A 266 -6.37 0.42 -7.17
N ASP A 267 -6.25 -0.81 -6.66
CA ASP A 267 -7.33 -1.47 -5.90
C ASP A 267 -7.23 -1.32 -4.37
N LEU A 268 -6.06 -0.95 -3.83
CA LEU A 268 -5.77 -1.05 -2.39
C LEU A 268 -5.41 0.32 -1.77
N GLY A 269 -5.28 1.36 -2.59
CA GLY A 269 -4.94 2.73 -2.19
C GLY A 269 -3.46 2.92 -1.85
N LEU A 270 -3.16 3.95 -1.08
CA LEU A 270 -1.79 4.28 -0.66
C LEU A 270 -1.26 3.26 0.38
N GLY A 271 -0.12 2.65 0.07
CA GLY A 271 0.55 1.68 0.95
C GLY A 271 2.06 1.62 0.70
N LEU A 272 2.76 0.69 1.35
CA LEU A 272 4.23 0.58 1.22
C LEU A 272 4.58 -0.37 0.08
N GLN A 273 5.34 0.11 -0.90
CA GLN A 273 5.91 -0.70 -1.97
C GLN A 273 7.40 -0.95 -1.74
N VAL A 274 7.83 -2.16 -2.08
CA VAL A 274 9.23 -2.56 -2.29
C VAL A 274 9.34 -3.15 -3.68
N LEU A 275 9.98 -2.42 -4.60
CA LEU A 275 10.21 -2.82 -5.98
C LEU A 275 11.69 -3.18 -6.17
N LEU A 276 11.91 -4.41 -6.61
CA LEU A 276 13.21 -4.91 -7.05
C LEU A 276 13.24 -4.96 -8.58
N SER A 277 14.21 -4.29 -9.18
CA SER A 277 14.43 -4.27 -10.63
C SER A 277 15.83 -4.78 -10.93
N LEU A 278 15.92 -5.84 -11.73
CA LEU A 278 17.20 -6.44 -12.11
C LEU A 278 17.69 -5.83 -13.42
N SER A 279 19.00 -5.69 -13.59
CA SER A 279 19.58 -5.19 -14.84
C SER A 279 19.38 -6.11 -16.04
N VAL A 280 18.78 -7.29 -15.87
CA VAL A 280 18.56 -8.28 -16.93
C VAL A 280 17.34 -7.89 -17.76
N GLN A 281 17.55 -7.65 -19.05
CA GLN A 281 16.49 -7.48 -20.05
C GLN A 281 16.57 -8.58 -21.10
N PHE A 282 15.45 -9.27 -21.31
CA PHE A 282 15.34 -10.34 -22.30
C PHE A 282 15.06 -9.80 -23.71
N ALA A 283 15.54 -10.51 -24.73
CA ALA A 283 15.22 -10.18 -26.12
C ALA A 283 13.75 -10.51 -26.48
N GLY A 284 13.25 -9.93 -27.57
CA GLY A 284 11.96 -10.35 -28.17
C GLY A 284 10.70 -9.72 -27.58
N ALA A 285 10.78 -8.55 -26.92
CA ALA A 285 9.60 -7.79 -26.52
C ALA A 285 8.86 -7.26 -27.76
N GLU A 286 7.53 -7.38 -27.80
CA GLU A 286 6.71 -6.72 -28.81
C GLU A 286 6.37 -5.27 -28.42
N SER A 287 6.25 -5.01 -27.11
CA SER A 287 6.00 -3.70 -26.49
C SER A 287 6.32 -3.75 -24.99
N GLU A 288 6.20 -2.63 -24.27
CA GLU A 288 6.42 -2.57 -22.81
C GLU A 288 5.54 -3.58 -22.04
N ASP A 289 4.27 -3.74 -22.47
CA ASP A 289 3.28 -4.59 -21.80
C ASP A 289 3.12 -5.98 -22.46
N ARG A 290 3.95 -6.28 -23.47
CA ARG A 290 3.93 -7.58 -24.19
C ARG A 290 5.29 -8.23 -24.16
N PRO A 291 5.61 -8.92 -23.06
CA PRO A 291 6.87 -9.60 -22.93
C PRO A 291 7.02 -10.78 -23.89
N GLY A 292 8.26 -11.10 -24.22
CA GLY A 292 8.60 -12.27 -25.04
C GLY A 292 8.29 -13.58 -24.30
N TRP A 293 7.95 -14.63 -25.05
CA TRP A 293 7.61 -15.95 -24.49
C TRP A 293 8.65 -16.50 -23.52
N ASP A 294 9.92 -16.54 -23.94
CA ASP A 294 11.01 -17.09 -23.12
C ASP A 294 11.17 -16.33 -21.80
N ALA A 295 11.01 -15.02 -21.82
CA ALA A 295 11.06 -14.20 -20.63
C ALA A 295 9.90 -14.55 -19.67
N MET A 296 8.68 -14.72 -20.19
CA MET A 296 7.52 -15.08 -19.38
C MET A 296 7.70 -16.43 -18.69
N VAL A 297 8.24 -17.42 -19.41
CA VAL A 297 8.58 -18.73 -18.84
C VAL A 297 9.60 -18.57 -17.71
N VAL A 298 10.65 -17.77 -17.90
CA VAL A 298 11.66 -17.49 -16.86
C VAL A 298 11.02 -16.87 -15.61
N ALA A 299 10.20 -15.84 -15.75
CA ALA A 299 9.52 -15.19 -14.61
C ALA A 299 8.59 -16.17 -13.87
N ASN A 300 7.84 -16.99 -14.62
CA ASN A 300 6.97 -18.00 -14.03
C ASN A 300 7.74 -19.10 -13.30
N GLU A 301 8.85 -19.57 -13.87
CA GLU A 301 9.71 -20.57 -13.23
C GLU A 301 10.34 -20.01 -11.95
N LEU A 302 10.76 -18.74 -11.92
CA LEU A 302 11.20 -18.11 -10.68
C LEU A 302 10.11 -18.15 -9.60
N ASN A 303 8.86 -17.85 -9.95
CA ASN A 303 7.74 -17.94 -9.01
C ASN A 303 7.47 -19.37 -8.54
N ARG A 304 7.54 -20.35 -9.44
CA ARG A 304 7.43 -21.78 -9.09
C ARG A 304 8.56 -22.21 -8.16
N LEU A 305 9.79 -21.79 -8.43
CA LEU A 305 10.94 -22.06 -7.56
C LEU A 305 10.74 -21.46 -6.17
N LEU A 306 10.23 -20.22 -6.07
CA LEU A 306 9.86 -19.63 -4.79
C LEU A 306 8.83 -20.50 -4.06
N ALA A 307 7.77 -20.94 -4.75
CA ALA A 307 6.69 -21.75 -4.19
C ALA A 307 7.13 -23.15 -3.71
N VAL A 308 8.06 -23.78 -4.43
CA VAL A 308 8.51 -25.16 -4.18
C VAL A 308 9.68 -25.22 -3.19
N TYR A 309 10.71 -24.40 -3.41
CA TYR A 309 11.94 -24.45 -2.62
C TYR A 309 11.87 -23.55 -1.39
N CYS A 310 11.05 -22.51 -1.38
CA CYS A 310 10.93 -21.56 -0.28
C CYS A 310 12.29 -20.95 0.15
N PRO A 311 13.09 -20.39 -0.78
CA PRO A 311 14.48 -20.01 -0.51
C PRO A 311 14.59 -18.75 0.36
N ALA A 312 13.62 -17.84 0.27
CA ALA A 312 13.68 -16.53 0.93
C ALA A 312 12.91 -16.47 2.25
N PRO A 313 13.30 -15.60 3.20
CA PRO A 313 12.62 -15.41 4.47
C PRO A 313 11.16 -14.96 4.35
N LEU A 314 10.83 -14.22 3.30
CA LEU A 314 9.48 -13.73 3.01
C LEU A 314 9.25 -13.68 1.50
N THR A 315 8.17 -14.30 1.04
CA THR A 315 7.69 -14.22 -0.33
C THR A 315 6.20 -13.88 -0.30
N ILE A 316 5.90 -12.59 -0.49
CA ILE A 316 4.54 -12.03 -0.61
C ILE A 316 4.37 -11.31 -1.97
N ALA A 317 5.21 -11.67 -2.94
CA ALA A 317 5.28 -11.06 -4.26
C ALA A 317 5.85 -12.03 -5.29
N GLY A 318 5.33 -11.96 -6.51
CA GLY A 318 5.86 -12.70 -7.66
C GLY A 318 6.80 -11.87 -8.53
N TRP A 319 7.69 -12.56 -9.20
CA TRP A 319 8.47 -12.10 -10.35
C TRP A 319 7.56 -11.83 -11.54
N THR A 320 7.86 -10.76 -12.26
CA THR A 320 7.15 -10.31 -13.45
C THR A 320 8.08 -9.56 -14.40
N LEU A 321 7.56 -9.17 -15.56
CA LEU A 321 8.30 -8.46 -16.60
C LEU A 321 7.66 -7.12 -16.89
N TRP A 322 8.50 -6.14 -17.22
CA TRP A 322 8.07 -4.86 -17.80
C TRP A 322 9.10 -4.44 -18.84
N ALA A 323 8.68 -4.21 -20.09
CA ALA A 323 9.59 -4.03 -21.22
C ALA A 323 10.69 -5.11 -21.27
N ASN A 324 10.32 -6.36 -21.00
CA ASN A 324 11.22 -7.52 -20.86
C ASN A 324 12.31 -7.43 -19.78
N GLN A 325 12.31 -6.41 -18.93
CA GLN A 325 13.15 -6.39 -17.73
C GLN A 325 12.47 -7.17 -16.61
N LEU A 326 13.25 -7.89 -15.81
CA LEU A 326 12.75 -8.70 -14.70
C LEU A 326 12.58 -7.86 -13.41
N HIS A 327 11.39 -7.92 -12.83
CA HIS A 327 11.02 -7.17 -11.63
C HIS A 327 10.32 -8.04 -10.60
N GLN A 328 10.36 -7.63 -9.34
CA GLN A 328 9.50 -8.15 -8.27
C GLN A 328 8.99 -6.96 -7.45
N ALA A 329 7.68 -6.72 -7.48
CA ALA A 329 7.04 -5.71 -6.65
C ALA A 329 6.34 -6.38 -5.47
N THR A 330 6.67 -5.94 -4.27
CA THR A 330 5.94 -6.26 -3.04
C THR A 330 5.14 -5.04 -2.64
N TYR A 331 3.85 -5.20 -2.44
CA TYR A 331 3.01 -4.15 -1.88
C TYR A 331 2.40 -4.61 -0.56
N ILE A 332 2.56 -3.78 0.47
CA ILE A 332 2.08 -4.05 1.82
C ILE A 332 0.99 -3.03 2.10
N GLN A 333 -0.24 -3.52 2.31
CA GLN A 333 -1.38 -2.66 2.57
C GLN A 333 -1.11 -1.78 3.80
N PRO A 334 -1.65 -0.55 3.83
CA PRO A 334 -1.43 0.35 4.96
C PRO A 334 -1.89 -0.26 6.29
N GLU A 335 -2.95 -1.07 6.21
CA GLU A 335 -3.42 -2.04 7.19
C GLU A 335 -2.33 -2.82 7.95
N VAL A 336 -1.50 -3.50 7.16
CA VAL A 336 -0.43 -4.36 7.67
C VAL A 336 0.71 -3.51 8.23
N VAL A 337 1.02 -2.40 7.56
CA VAL A 337 2.03 -1.45 8.03
C VAL A 337 1.64 -0.87 9.40
N ARG A 338 0.36 -0.51 9.62
CA ARG A 338 -0.16 -0.11 10.94
C ARG A 338 0.19 -1.14 12.00
N MET A 339 -0.21 -2.38 11.72
CA MET A 339 -0.13 -3.45 12.69
C MET A 339 1.33 -3.74 13.03
N LEU A 340 2.22 -3.65 12.05
CA LEU A 340 3.65 -3.77 12.28
C LEU A 340 4.20 -2.58 13.08
N GLN A 341 3.79 -1.36 12.75
CA GLN A 341 4.18 -0.15 13.50
C GLN A 341 3.86 -0.28 14.99
N SER A 342 2.71 -0.84 15.34
CA SER A 342 2.30 -1.01 16.74
C SER A 342 3.00 -2.17 17.45
N ALA A 343 3.30 -3.25 16.73
CA ALA A 343 3.99 -4.41 17.28
C ALA A 343 5.49 -4.16 17.47
N ALA A 344 6.13 -3.42 16.55
CA ALA A 344 7.57 -3.24 16.50
C ALA A 344 8.07 -1.96 17.22
N GLN A 345 7.22 -1.23 17.95
CA GLN A 345 7.67 -0.03 18.69
C GLN A 345 8.78 -0.37 19.70
N PRO A 346 9.87 0.44 19.79
CA PRO A 346 10.16 1.67 19.05
C PRO A 346 11.06 1.47 17.80
N THR A 347 11.20 0.23 17.32
CA THR A 347 12.15 -0.22 16.29
C THR A 347 11.50 -0.48 14.92
N VAL A 348 10.39 0.19 14.60
CA VAL A 348 9.62 -0.10 13.37
C VAL A 348 10.46 0.13 12.11
N GLY A 349 11.17 1.25 12.02
CA GLY A 349 12.02 1.56 10.89
C GLY A 349 13.07 0.49 10.62
N GLU A 350 13.71 0.00 11.68
CA GLU A 350 14.70 -1.09 11.61
C GLU A 350 14.04 -2.39 11.14
N ALA A 351 12.87 -2.74 11.69
CA ALA A 351 12.13 -3.94 11.30
C ALA A 351 11.72 -3.90 9.81
N LEU A 352 11.28 -2.74 9.31
CA LEU A 352 10.97 -2.54 7.89
C LEU A 352 12.22 -2.64 7.01
N GLY A 353 13.34 -2.02 7.42
CA GLY A 353 14.60 -2.14 6.70
C GLY A 353 15.10 -3.59 6.63
N LEU A 354 14.96 -4.34 7.73
CA LEU A 354 15.33 -5.76 7.79
C LEU A 354 14.37 -6.65 6.98
N MET A 355 13.08 -6.31 6.92
CA MET A 355 12.13 -6.95 6.02
C MET A 355 12.50 -6.71 4.56
N VAL A 356 12.83 -5.47 4.18
CA VAL A 356 13.33 -5.14 2.82
C VAL A 356 14.58 -5.96 2.50
N ARG A 357 15.55 -6.04 3.44
CA ARG A 357 16.71 -6.92 3.32
C ARG A 357 16.31 -8.38 3.06
N GLY A 358 15.34 -8.91 3.81
CA GLY A 358 14.80 -10.24 3.61
C GLY A 358 14.17 -10.44 2.22
N LEU A 359 13.46 -9.44 1.71
CA LEU A 359 12.89 -9.47 0.35
C LEU A 359 13.97 -9.52 -0.73
N THR A 360 15.12 -8.86 -0.53
CA THR A 360 16.23 -8.94 -1.50
C THR A 360 16.84 -10.33 -1.65
N VAL A 361 16.59 -11.26 -0.71
CA VAL A 361 17.05 -12.67 -0.81
C VAL A 361 16.27 -13.43 -1.89
N ASN A 362 15.09 -12.93 -2.31
CA ASN A 362 14.33 -13.54 -3.40
C ASN A 362 15.08 -13.53 -4.75
N ILE A 363 16.18 -12.77 -4.90
CA ILE A 363 17.02 -12.74 -6.10
C ILE A 363 17.92 -13.97 -6.25
N ASP A 364 18.17 -14.71 -5.16
CA ASP A 364 19.14 -15.80 -5.11
C ASP A 364 18.87 -16.97 -6.09
N PRO A 365 17.62 -17.29 -6.46
CA PRO A 365 17.35 -18.31 -7.47
C PRO A 365 17.75 -17.92 -8.90
N LEU A 366 18.00 -16.63 -9.17
CA LEU A 366 18.24 -16.12 -10.53
C LEU A 366 19.46 -16.76 -11.20
N PRO A 367 20.65 -16.85 -10.58
CA PRO A 367 21.82 -17.46 -11.23
C PRO A 367 21.57 -18.93 -11.59
N CYS A 368 20.98 -19.71 -10.68
CA CYS A 368 20.65 -21.12 -10.95
C CYS A 368 19.71 -21.31 -12.15
N LEU A 369 18.80 -20.35 -12.37
CA LEU A 369 17.84 -20.42 -13.45
C LEU A 369 18.42 -19.96 -14.79
N LEU A 370 19.27 -18.93 -14.79
CA LEU A 370 19.99 -18.49 -15.99
C LEU A 370 21.03 -19.52 -16.45
N ASP A 371 21.64 -20.25 -15.52
CA ASP A 371 22.62 -21.30 -15.81
C ASP A 371 21.98 -22.66 -16.17
N HIS A 372 20.66 -22.78 -16.07
CA HIS A 372 19.96 -24.03 -16.37
C HIS A 372 20.03 -24.35 -17.87
N GLU A 373 20.39 -25.58 -18.26
CA GLU A 373 20.60 -25.96 -19.68
C GLU A 373 19.38 -25.67 -20.57
N ALA A 374 18.17 -25.80 -20.03
CA ALA A 374 16.92 -25.48 -20.73
C ALA A 374 16.82 -23.99 -21.14
N ASN A 375 17.52 -23.11 -20.43
CA ASN A 375 17.50 -21.66 -20.61
C ASN A 375 18.77 -21.14 -21.30
N ALA A 376 19.73 -22.02 -21.64
CA ALA A 376 21.03 -21.63 -22.20
C ALA A 376 20.95 -20.89 -23.55
N ASN A 377 19.81 -20.98 -24.24
CA ASN A 377 19.57 -20.30 -25.52
C ASN A 377 18.80 -18.97 -25.37
N ILE A 378 18.32 -18.63 -24.16
CA ILE A 378 17.55 -17.41 -23.92
C ILE A 378 18.51 -16.22 -24.02
N GLN A 379 18.24 -15.32 -24.97
CA GLN A 379 19.05 -14.12 -25.16
C GLN A 379 18.62 -13.03 -24.17
N TRP A 380 19.59 -12.50 -23.44
CA TRP A 380 19.39 -11.38 -22.53
C TRP A 380 20.61 -10.46 -22.53
N THR A 381 20.41 -9.22 -22.11
CA THR A 381 21.46 -8.20 -22.00
C THR A 381 21.32 -7.45 -20.67
N HIS A 382 22.42 -6.84 -20.23
CA HIS A 382 22.36 -5.88 -19.13
C HIS A 382 21.94 -4.50 -19.63
N ILE A 383 21.00 -3.87 -18.93
CA ILE A 383 20.60 -2.47 -19.11
C ILE A 383 20.92 -1.66 -17.86
N ASP A 384 21.00 -0.34 -17.98
CA ASP A 384 21.45 0.55 -16.91
C ASP A 384 20.35 1.17 -16.06
N GLU A 385 19.10 1.15 -16.54
CA GLU A 385 17.98 1.82 -15.90
C GLU A 385 16.81 0.84 -15.67
N ALA A 386 16.03 1.09 -14.62
CA ALA A 386 14.77 0.41 -14.41
C ALA A 386 13.71 0.97 -15.37
N THR A 387 13.02 0.08 -16.10
CA THR A 387 11.96 0.41 -17.05
C THR A 387 10.61 0.60 -16.35
N TRP A 388 10.43 -0.01 -15.17
CA TRP A 388 9.20 0.02 -14.40
C TRP A 388 9.32 0.84 -13.12
N ARG A 389 8.27 1.60 -12.82
CA ARG A 389 8.13 2.44 -11.61
C ARG A 389 7.24 1.81 -10.55
N GLY A 390 6.67 0.63 -10.81
CA GLY A 390 5.87 -0.12 -9.84
C GLY A 390 4.37 -0.10 -10.10
N VAL A 391 3.59 -0.49 -9.09
CA VAL A 391 2.15 -0.82 -9.22
C VAL A 391 1.28 0.30 -9.80
N GLU A 392 1.67 1.56 -9.61
CA GLU A 392 0.96 2.75 -10.14
C GLU A 392 0.90 2.75 -11.66
N GLN A 393 1.94 2.25 -12.35
CA GLN A 393 1.97 2.20 -13.82
C GLN A 393 1.07 1.13 -14.41
N ASN A 394 0.62 0.17 -13.59
CA ASN A 394 -0.24 -0.91 -14.07
C ASN A 394 -1.74 -0.58 -13.90
N ALA A 395 -2.10 0.64 -13.50
CA ALA A 395 -3.48 1.04 -13.28
C ALA A 395 -4.32 0.94 -14.57
N GLY A 396 -5.46 0.24 -14.51
CA GLY A 396 -6.51 0.33 -15.52
C GLY A 396 -6.94 -0.88 -16.33
N TYR A 397 -6.20 -1.98 -16.41
CA TYR A 397 -6.68 -3.07 -17.29
C TYR A 397 -7.76 -3.96 -16.66
N LYS A 398 -7.54 -4.47 -15.45
CA LYS A 398 -8.42 -5.44 -14.78
C LYS A 398 -8.32 -5.29 -13.26
N SER A 399 -9.40 -4.84 -12.60
CA SER A 399 -9.43 -4.73 -11.14
C SER A 399 -9.20 -6.07 -10.43
N LEU A 400 -8.61 -6.05 -9.23
CA LEU A 400 -8.51 -7.20 -8.33
C LEU A 400 -9.81 -7.52 -7.60
N LEU A 401 -10.69 -6.54 -7.42
CA LEU A 401 -11.78 -6.65 -6.44
C LEU A 401 -13.17 -6.70 -7.08
N ILE A 402 -13.38 -6.08 -8.24
CA ILE A 402 -14.70 -6.05 -8.89
C ILE A 402 -14.64 -6.38 -10.38
N ASP A 403 -15.73 -6.92 -10.92
CA ASP A 403 -15.91 -7.04 -12.35
C ASP A 403 -16.38 -5.69 -12.93
N GLU A 404 -15.42 -4.91 -13.44
CA GLU A 404 -15.70 -3.61 -14.05
C GLU A 404 -16.57 -3.75 -15.30
N ALA A 405 -16.37 -4.81 -16.09
CA ALA A 405 -17.14 -5.06 -17.31
C ALA A 405 -18.61 -5.36 -17.03
N GLU A 406 -18.94 -5.85 -15.84
CA GLU A 406 -20.33 -6.01 -15.39
C GLU A 406 -20.85 -4.74 -14.69
N CYS A 407 -20.09 -4.22 -13.74
CA CYS A 407 -20.57 -3.22 -12.80
C CYS A 407 -20.58 -1.80 -13.39
N VAL A 408 -19.58 -1.43 -14.18
CA VAL A 408 -19.45 -0.07 -14.74
C VAL A 408 -20.54 0.21 -15.77
N PRO A 409 -20.80 -0.64 -16.79
CA PRO A 409 -21.87 -0.37 -17.75
C PRO A 409 -23.24 -0.21 -17.09
N PHE A 410 -23.51 -1.02 -16.07
CA PHE A 410 -24.75 -0.92 -15.29
C PHE A 410 -24.85 0.40 -14.53
N ALA A 411 -23.76 0.84 -13.88
CA ALA A 411 -23.74 2.05 -13.09
C ALA A 411 -23.82 3.34 -13.92
N ILE A 412 -23.28 3.34 -15.14
CA ILE A 412 -23.29 4.52 -16.02
C ILE A 412 -24.50 4.58 -16.97
N ASP A 413 -25.34 3.55 -16.98
CA ASP A 413 -26.51 3.52 -17.87
C ASP A 413 -27.44 4.72 -17.64
N GLY A 414 -27.82 5.37 -18.73
CA GLY A 414 -28.67 6.57 -18.71
C GLY A 414 -27.98 7.86 -18.20
N LEU A 415 -26.71 7.83 -17.79
CA LEU A 415 -25.98 9.03 -17.37
C LEU A 415 -25.45 9.82 -18.60
N PRO A 416 -25.46 11.17 -18.54
CA PRO A 416 -24.90 11.98 -19.61
C PRO A 416 -23.36 11.92 -19.61
N THR A 417 -22.78 11.70 -20.79
CA THR A 417 -21.33 11.79 -21.00
C THR A 417 -20.87 13.25 -21.08
N ASN A 418 -19.64 13.53 -20.61
CA ASN A 418 -18.96 14.83 -20.63
C ASN A 418 -19.79 15.95 -20.01
N ARG A 419 -20.48 15.63 -18.91
CA ARG A 419 -21.28 16.60 -18.17
C ARG A 419 -21.15 16.33 -16.68
N LEU A 420 -20.80 17.37 -15.92
CA LEU A 420 -20.86 17.30 -14.48
C LEU A 420 -22.32 17.20 -14.04
N LEU A 421 -22.63 16.18 -13.24
CA LEU A 421 -23.95 15.96 -12.69
C LEU A 421 -24.31 17.11 -11.73
N ARG A 422 -25.60 17.47 -11.71
CA ARG A 422 -26.10 18.49 -10.76
C ARG A 422 -26.12 17.96 -9.33
N GLU A 423 -26.48 16.69 -9.19
CA GLU A 423 -26.38 15.92 -7.96
C GLU A 423 -25.57 14.66 -8.29
N PRO A 424 -24.55 14.32 -7.50
CA PRO A 424 -23.75 13.14 -7.76
C PRO A 424 -24.60 11.87 -7.64
N TYR A 425 -24.27 10.88 -8.45
CA TYR A 425 -24.88 9.56 -8.37
C TYR A 425 -24.20 8.76 -7.26
N ASP A 426 -25.00 8.12 -6.42
CA ASP A 426 -24.52 7.23 -5.36
C ASP A 426 -24.02 5.92 -6.00
N ALA A 427 -22.72 5.69 -5.91
CA ALA A 427 -22.01 4.60 -6.55
C ALA A 427 -21.41 3.65 -5.51
N ASP A 428 -22.01 3.52 -4.32
CA ASP A 428 -21.51 2.65 -3.24
C ASP A 428 -21.32 1.18 -3.66
N ALA A 429 -22.12 0.69 -4.62
CA ALA A 429 -21.94 -0.65 -5.21
C ALA A 429 -20.61 -0.80 -5.96
N LEU A 430 -20.01 0.30 -6.39
CA LEU A 430 -18.69 0.38 -7.04
C LEU A 430 -17.58 0.73 -6.04
N TRP A 431 -17.80 0.60 -4.73
CA TRP A 431 -16.79 1.03 -3.77
C TRP A 431 -15.42 0.40 -4.05
N ALA A 432 -15.35 -0.88 -4.40
CA ALA A 432 -14.06 -1.52 -4.69
C ALA A 432 -13.55 -1.30 -6.13
N LEU A 433 -14.12 -0.34 -6.87
CA LEU A 433 -13.62 0.10 -8.18
C LEU A 433 -12.21 0.66 -8.05
N GLN A 434 -11.34 0.25 -8.98
CA GLN A 434 -9.96 0.69 -8.99
C GLN A 434 -9.87 2.21 -9.22
N SER A 435 -8.98 2.87 -8.48
CA SER A 435 -8.56 4.24 -8.77
C SER A 435 -7.41 4.17 -9.78
N ASN A 436 -7.60 4.71 -10.97
CA ASN A 436 -6.51 4.79 -11.95
C ASN A 436 -5.57 5.94 -11.63
N HIS A 437 -6.13 7.01 -11.07
CA HIS A 437 -5.39 8.23 -10.80
C HIS A 437 -6.09 9.02 -9.69
N MET A 438 -5.40 9.22 -8.57
CA MET A 438 -5.87 10.07 -7.49
C MET A 438 -5.44 11.52 -7.76
N ILE A 439 -6.40 12.42 -7.95
CA ILE A 439 -6.15 13.83 -8.29
C ILE A 439 -5.84 14.62 -7.02
N MET A 440 -6.66 14.42 -5.99
CA MET A 440 -6.59 15.15 -4.74
C MET A 440 -7.10 14.27 -3.60
N SER A 441 -6.49 14.43 -2.43
CA SER A 441 -6.98 13.89 -1.17
C SER A 441 -7.25 15.05 -0.22
N MET A 442 -8.29 14.96 0.60
CA MET A 442 -8.71 16.02 1.51
C MET A 442 -9.33 15.45 2.79
N GLY A 443 -9.41 16.24 3.85
CA GLY A 443 -10.06 15.74 5.06
C GLY A 443 -10.48 16.77 6.08
N ILE A 444 -11.22 16.26 7.06
CA ILE A 444 -11.73 16.99 8.22
C ILE A 444 -11.75 16.07 9.46
N PHE A 445 -11.41 16.61 10.61
CA PHE A 445 -11.63 16.11 11.94
C PHE A 445 -13.02 16.57 12.35
N ASN A 446 -13.89 15.60 12.58
CA ASN A 446 -15.22 15.88 13.10
C ASN A 446 -15.46 15.07 14.38
N PRO A 447 -16.42 15.47 15.24
CA PRO A 447 -16.69 14.79 16.50
C PRO A 447 -17.17 13.33 16.35
N VAL A 448 -17.66 12.94 15.16
CA VAL A 448 -18.14 11.59 14.86
C VAL A 448 -17.06 10.72 14.20
N GLY A 449 -15.84 11.22 14.05
CA GLY A 449 -14.69 10.52 13.47
C GLY A 449 -14.14 11.24 12.24
N PRO A 450 -12.82 11.29 12.05
CA PRO A 450 -12.23 11.99 10.92
C PRO A 450 -12.72 11.39 9.59
N SER A 451 -12.92 12.27 8.61
CA SER A 451 -13.27 11.90 7.25
C SER A 451 -12.10 12.19 6.33
N VAL A 452 -11.77 11.23 5.47
CA VAL A 452 -10.80 11.38 4.39
C VAL A 452 -11.53 11.24 3.07
N GLY A 453 -11.63 12.33 2.33
CA GLY A 453 -12.12 12.36 0.96
C GLY A 453 -10.99 12.24 -0.04
N SER A 454 -11.30 11.73 -1.23
CA SER A 454 -10.44 11.84 -2.39
C SER A 454 -11.28 12.12 -3.64
N ILE A 455 -10.66 12.83 -4.58
CA ILE A 455 -11.14 12.95 -5.96
C ILE A 455 -10.29 12.01 -6.80
N GLU A 456 -10.94 11.03 -7.39
CA GLU A 456 -10.31 9.93 -8.10
C GLU A 456 -10.87 9.84 -9.52
N LEU A 457 -10.03 9.39 -10.44
CA LEU A 457 -10.39 9.04 -11.78
C LEU A 457 -10.26 7.52 -11.92
N ALA A 458 -11.35 6.85 -12.22
CA ALA A 458 -11.35 5.45 -12.66
C ALA A 458 -11.54 5.40 -14.17
N ILE A 459 -10.82 4.54 -14.88
CA ILE A 459 -10.90 4.38 -16.33
C ILE A 459 -11.27 2.94 -16.62
N ASP A 460 -12.45 2.75 -17.20
CA ASP A 460 -12.86 1.48 -17.77
C ASP A 460 -12.54 1.47 -19.27
N TYR A 461 -11.60 0.61 -19.64
CA TYR A 461 -11.13 0.48 -21.02
C TYR A 461 -12.06 -0.38 -21.89
N ASN A 462 -12.97 -1.17 -21.29
CA ASN A 462 -13.94 -1.97 -22.04
C ASN A 462 -15.03 -1.07 -22.63
N VAL A 463 -15.49 -0.07 -21.86
CA VAL A 463 -16.45 0.94 -22.34
C VAL A 463 -15.79 2.22 -22.84
N GLU A 464 -14.47 2.33 -22.73
CA GLU A 464 -13.69 3.53 -23.07
C GLU A 464 -14.24 4.78 -22.36
N ARG A 465 -14.46 4.68 -21.04
CA ARG A 465 -14.98 5.78 -20.21
C ARG A 465 -14.12 6.02 -18.98
N GLY A 466 -13.95 7.31 -18.66
CA GLY A 466 -13.49 7.78 -17.36
C GLY A 466 -14.66 8.05 -16.43
N LEU A 467 -14.50 7.75 -15.15
CA LEU A 467 -15.45 8.03 -14.09
C LEU A 467 -14.75 8.98 -13.11
N LEU A 468 -15.27 10.19 -12.97
CA LEU A 468 -14.79 11.17 -12.00
C LEU A 468 -15.55 10.96 -10.68
N LEU A 469 -14.83 10.53 -9.65
CA LEU A 469 -15.37 10.02 -8.39
C LEU A 469 -14.97 10.91 -7.21
N GLU A 470 -15.88 11.10 -6.26
CA GLU A 470 -15.59 11.55 -4.89
C GLU A 470 -15.72 10.33 -3.98
N ARG A 471 -14.61 9.91 -3.37
CA ARG A 471 -14.58 8.78 -2.44
C ARG A 471 -14.39 9.28 -1.02
N LEU A 472 -15.38 9.05 -0.16
CA LEU A 472 -15.35 9.40 1.25
C LEU A 472 -15.05 8.15 2.08
N ARG A 473 -13.91 8.16 2.77
CA ARG A 473 -13.55 7.21 3.81
C ARG A 473 -13.94 7.80 5.16
N HIS A 474 -14.89 7.15 5.83
CA HIS A 474 -15.37 7.53 7.16
C HIS A 474 -15.66 6.26 7.96
N PRO A 475 -15.43 6.21 9.30
CA PRO A 475 -15.58 4.98 10.07
C PRO A 475 -17.00 4.39 10.02
N PHE A 476 -18.00 5.22 9.77
CA PHE A 476 -19.42 4.85 9.88
C PHE A 476 -20.25 5.11 8.62
N SER A 477 -19.69 5.83 7.66
CA SER A 477 -20.43 6.27 6.48
C SER A 477 -19.48 6.44 5.30
N PRO A 478 -18.72 5.40 4.93
CA PRO A 478 -17.98 5.46 3.67
C PRO A 478 -18.98 5.65 2.53
N SER A 479 -18.62 6.43 1.52
CA SER A 479 -19.50 6.62 0.35
C SER A 479 -18.71 6.91 -0.92
N LEU A 480 -19.11 6.33 -2.05
CA LEU A 480 -18.54 6.63 -3.36
C LEU A 480 -19.58 7.38 -4.21
N ARG A 481 -19.18 8.53 -4.74
CA ARG A 481 -20.06 9.41 -5.52
C ARG A 481 -19.50 9.63 -6.91
N LEU A 482 -20.30 9.33 -7.93
CA LEU A 482 -19.97 9.60 -9.32
C LEU A 482 -20.44 10.99 -9.72
N TRP A 483 -19.51 11.81 -10.22
CA TRP A 483 -19.76 13.20 -10.60
C TRP A 483 -19.83 13.42 -12.10
N ALA A 484 -19.06 12.67 -12.89
CA ALA A 484 -19.09 12.73 -14.34
C ALA A 484 -18.65 11.41 -14.97
N VAL A 485 -19.26 11.09 -16.11
CA VAL A 485 -18.79 10.06 -17.03
C VAL A 485 -18.11 10.77 -18.20
N LEU A 486 -16.85 10.46 -18.46
CA LEU A 486 -15.99 11.13 -19.42
C LEU A 486 -15.69 10.18 -20.58
N ASP A 487 -15.85 10.65 -21.81
CA ASP A 487 -15.18 10.01 -22.95
C ASP A 487 -13.88 10.76 -23.27
N ARG A 488 -13.26 10.42 -24.40
CA ARG A 488 -12.01 11.03 -24.86
C ARG A 488 -12.03 12.56 -24.92
N ASP A 489 -13.14 13.18 -25.32
CA ASP A 489 -13.27 14.64 -25.37
C ASP A 489 -13.40 15.22 -23.95
N GLY A 490 -14.06 14.49 -23.05
CA GLY A 490 -14.15 14.81 -21.63
C GLY A 490 -12.77 14.87 -20.96
N PHE A 491 -11.89 13.93 -21.27
CA PHE A 491 -10.51 13.91 -20.75
C PHE A 491 -9.71 15.16 -21.14
N VAL A 492 -9.90 15.70 -22.34
CA VAL A 492 -9.25 16.95 -22.77
C VAL A 492 -9.68 18.14 -21.89
N SER A 493 -10.87 18.06 -21.28
CA SER A 493 -11.42 19.10 -20.40
C SER A 493 -11.41 18.69 -18.93
N LEU A 494 -10.60 17.70 -18.53
CA LEU A 494 -10.59 17.16 -17.16
C LEU A 494 -10.43 18.26 -16.10
N GLY A 495 -9.52 19.22 -16.32
CA GLY A 495 -9.31 20.35 -15.42
C GLY A 495 -10.61 21.13 -15.13
N ASN A 496 -11.44 21.40 -16.14
CA ASN A 496 -12.71 22.09 -15.97
C ASN A 496 -13.70 21.28 -15.12
N PHE A 497 -13.77 19.96 -15.32
CA PHE A 497 -14.63 19.08 -14.53
C PHE A 497 -14.17 19.02 -13.07
N VAL A 498 -12.86 18.94 -12.83
CA VAL A 498 -12.26 18.91 -11.48
C VAL A 498 -12.52 20.23 -10.75
N GLU A 499 -12.29 21.36 -11.40
CA GLU A 499 -12.56 22.70 -10.85
C GLU A 499 -14.03 22.85 -10.42
N GLU A 500 -14.97 22.52 -11.33
CA GLU A 500 -16.41 22.63 -11.08
C GLU A 500 -16.91 21.62 -10.03
N LEU A 501 -16.31 20.42 -9.96
CA LEU A 501 -16.59 19.42 -8.94
C LEU A 501 -16.19 19.93 -7.55
N ILE A 502 -14.94 20.40 -7.40
CA ILE A 502 -14.42 20.87 -6.11
C ILE A 502 -15.27 22.00 -5.58
N GLU A 503 -15.64 22.97 -6.43
CA GLU A 503 -16.52 24.06 -6.05
C GLU A 503 -17.85 23.55 -5.47
N ARG A 504 -18.38 22.42 -5.97
CA ARG A 504 -19.67 21.82 -5.58
C ARG A 504 -19.63 20.81 -4.45
N LEU A 505 -18.45 20.48 -3.93
CA LEU A 505 -18.30 19.54 -2.83
C LEU A 505 -19.18 19.93 -1.64
N ARG A 506 -19.83 18.93 -1.03
CA ARG A 506 -20.71 19.14 0.14
C ARG A 506 -19.96 19.01 1.47
N TRP A 507 -18.72 19.49 1.50
CA TRP A 507 -17.90 19.57 2.69
C TRP A 507 -18.15 20.90 3.40
N GLY A 508 -18.11 20.90 4.74
CA GLY A 508 -18.29 22.12 5.53
C GLY A 508 -17.04 23.00 5.49
N SER A 509 -15.87 22.38 5.58
CA SER A 509 -14.55 23.01 5.45
C SER A 509 -13.52 21.91 5.12
N PHE A 510 -12.26 22.31 4.93
CA PHE A 510 -11.12 21.40 4.86
C PHE A 510 -10.09 21.79 5.90
N GLU A 511 -9.49 20.79 6.52
CA GLU A 511 -8.36 20.99 7.43
C GLU A 511 -7.02 20.70 6.77
N TRP A 512 -7.04 19.94 5.68
CA TRP A 512 -5.89 19.69 4.85
C TRP A 512 -6.38 19.30 3.46
N VAL A 513 -5.56 19.62 2.47
CA VAL A 513 -5.71 19.18 1.09
C VAL A 513 -4.33 18.79 0.56
N ARG A 514 -4.22 17.58 0.04
CA ARG A 514 -3.02 17.08 -0.66
C ARG A 514 -3.36 16.93 -2.14
N ILE A 515 -2.76 17.78 -2.97
CA ILE A 515 -2.83 17.64 -4.42
C ILE A 515 -1.82 16.57 -4.85
N LEU A 516 -2.29 15.55 -5.55
CA LEU A 516 -1.49 14.38 -5.95
C LEU A 516 -1.20 14.35 -7.45
N ASP A 517 -1.99 15.09 -8.24
CA ASP A 517 -1.76 15.26 -9.66
C ASP A 517 -0.43 15.98 -9.95
N ARG A 518 0.21 15.62 -11.07
CA ARG A 518 1.47 16.21 -11.55
C ARG A 518 1.28 17.06 -12.80
N ASP A 519 0.12 17.00 -13.45
CA ASP A 519 -0.22 17.86 -14.58
C ASP A 519 -0.47 19.30 -14.08
N PRO A 520 0.37 20.28 -14.47
CA PRO A 520 0.21 21.66 -14.02
C PRO A 520 -1.16 22.28 -14.33
N GLU A 521 -1.82 21.84 -15.41
CA GLU A 521 -3.16 22.32 -15.77
C GLU A 521 -4.22 21.82 -14.78
N VAL A 522 -4.15 20.53 -14.42
CA VAL A 522 -5.07 19.94 -13.43
C VAL A 522 -4.79 20.52 -12.05
N VAL A 523 -3.52 20.65 -11.63
CA VAL A 523 -3.15 21.30 -10.36
C VAL A 523 -3.72 22.71 -10.27
N SER A 524 -3.52 23.53 -11.30
CA SER A 524 -4.08 24.89 -11.33
C SER A 524 -5.61 24.90 -11.27
N SER A 525 -6.26 23.87 -11.83
CA SER A 525 -7.72 23.73 -11.80
C SER A 525 -8.24 23.29 -10.42
N VAL A 526 -7.48 22.45 -9.72
CA VAL A 526 -7.74 22.10 -8.32
C VAL A 526 -7.67 23.35 -7.45
N GLU A 527 -6.61 24.16 -7.57
CA GLU A 527 -6.45 25.40 -6.82
C GLU A 527 -7.61 26.39 -7.07
N ARG A 528 -8.00 26.59 -8.34
CA ARG A 528 -9.16 27.44 -8.66
C ARG A 528 -10.46 26.88 -8.10
N GLY A 529 -10.65 25.56 -8.16
CA GLY A 529 -11.81 24.88 -7.58
C GLY A 529 -11.88 25.07 -6.07
N LEU A 530 -10.76 24.96 -5.36
CA LEU A 530 -10.64 25.20 -3.92
C LEU A 530 -10.97 26.67 -3.57
N LEU A 531 -10.48 27.63 -4.36
CA LEU A 531 -10.85 29.04 -4.20
C LEU A 531 -12.35 29.28 -4.45
N GLY A 532 -12.94 28.60 -5.42
CA GLY A 532 -14.39 28.60 -5.65
C GLY A 532 -15.17 28.03 -4.46
N PHE A 533 -14.72 26.89 -3.94
CA PHE A 533 -15.28 26.22 -2.77
C PHE A 533 -15.31 27.15 -1.55
N ILE A 534 -14.16 27.73 -1.17
CA ILE A 534 -14.08 28.55 0.06
C ILE A 534 -14.85 29.87 -0.06
N ARG A 535 -14.96 30.45 -1.27
CA ARG A 535 -15.76 31.67 -1.52
C ARG A 535 -17.26 31.40 -1.47
N ARG A 536 -17.69 30.17 -1.78
CA ARG A 536 -19.08 29.71 -1.65
C ARG A 536 -19.41 29.31 -0.21
N ALA A 537 -18.43 28.83 0.54
CA ALA A 537 -18.62 28.40 1.91
C ALA A 537 -19.15 29.57 2.76
N ASP A 538 -20.13 29.29 3.62
CA ASP A 538 -20.70 30.27 4.56
C ASP A 538 -19.78 30.40 5.79
N LEU A 539 -18.53 30.79 5.54
CA LEU A 539 -17.44 30.87 6.52
C LEU A 539 -16.71 32.22 6.42
N ASP A 540 -16.20 32.71 7.54
CA ASP A 540 -15.20 33.78 7.52
C ASP A 540 -13.85 33.19 7.10
N VAL A 541 -13.48 33.43 5.84
CA VAL A 541 -12.28 32.85 5.22
C VAL A 541 -10.99 33.27 5.94
N ALA A 542 -10.91 34.50 6.45
CA ALA A 542 -9.73 34.96 7.18
C ALA A 542 -9.61 34.23 8.52
N MET A 543 -10.75 34.04 9.21
CA MET A 543 -10.81 33.28 10.45
C MET A 543 -10.50 31.79 10.23
N GLU A 544 -10.96 31.21 9.12
CA GLU A 544 -10.68 29.81 8.76
C GLU A 544 -9.19 29.60 8.47
N ALA A 545 -8.57 30.49 7.69
CA ALA A 545 -7.13 30.46 7.42
C ALA A 545 -6.32 30.58 8.73
N GLN A 546 -6.70 31.51 9.61
CA GLN A 546 -6.07 31.67 10.91
C GLN A 546 -6.18 30.40 11.76
N THR A 547 -7.36 29.78 11.77
CA THR A 547 -7.61 28.54 12.52
C THR A 547 -6.77 27.38 11.97
N LEU A 548 -6.47 27.36 10.66
CA LEU A 548 -5.56 26.35 10.08
C LEU A 548 -4.14 26.58 10.59
N VAL A 549 -3.67 27.83 10.57
CA VAL A 549 -2.33 28.20 11.04
C VAL A 549 -2.15 27.87 12.53
N ASP A 550 -3.11 28.28 13.36
CA ASP A 550 -3.05 28.00 14.80
C ASP A 550 -3.13 26.48 15.08
N GLY A 551 -3.85 25.74 14.23
CA GLY A 551 -3.98 24.28 14.26
C GLY A 551 -2.79 23.51 13.67
N MET A 552 -1.81 24.17 13.05
CA MET A 552 -0.68 23.49 12.37
C MET A 552 0.06 22.49 13.26
N ALA A 553 0.25 22.81 14.55
CA ALA A 553 0.93 21.91 15.49
C ALA A 553 -0.02 20.90 16.17
N ASN A 554 -1.32 21.18 16.15
CA ASN A 554 -2.34 20.39 16.82
C ASN A 554 -3.74 20.62 16.19
N PRO A 555 -4.17 19.77 15.25
CA PRO A 555 -5.45 19.94 14.57
C PRO A 555 -6.65 19.77 15.52
N TRP A 556 -6.46 19.15 16.69
CA TRP A 556 -7.51 19.00 17.71
C TRP A 556 -8.04 20.33 18.26
N ILE A 557 -7.27 21.41 18.13
CA ILE A 557 -7.71 22.75 18.53
C ILE A 557 -9.02 23.13 17.84
N ARG A 558 -9.26 22.61 16.63
CA ARG A 558 -10.46 22.87 15.83
C ARG A 558 -11.73 22.21 16.37
N LEU A 559 -11.57 21.16 17.19
CA LEU A 559 -12.70 20.53 17.88
C LEU A 559 -13.01 21.20 19.23
N ASP A 560 -12.16 22.11 19.69
CA ASP A 560 -12.35 22.84 20.93
C ASP A 560 -13.33 24.00 20.72
N GLN A 561 -14.55 23.86 21.26
CA GLN A 561 -15.59 24.90 21.19
C GLN A 561 -15.22 26.19 21.94
N SER A 562 -14.19 26.15 22.78
CA SER A 562 -13.69 27.32 23.50
C SER A 562 -12.52 28.01 22.81
N TYR A 563 -12.11 27.51 21.64
CA TYR A 563 -11.02 28.09 20.88
C TYR A 563 -11.41 29.43 20.25
N GLU A 564 -10.61 30.46 20.51
CA GLU A 564 -10.69 31.75 19.83
C GLU A 564 -9.44 31.90 18.93
N PRO A 565 -9.61 32.04 17.61
CA PRO A 565 -8.50 32.25 16.68
C PRO A 565 -7.66 33.45 17.07
N SER A 566 -6.33 33.35 16.90
CA SER A 566 -5.41 34.40 17.38
C SER A 566 -5.63 35.77 16.72
N GLY A 567 -6.33 35.79 15.57
CA GLY A 567 -6.67 36.99 14.80
C GLY A 567 -5.48 37.65 14.12
N SER A 568 -4.28 37.08 14.26
CA SER A 568 -3.02 37.70 13.87
C SER A 568 -2.80 37.85 12.36
N LEU A 569 -3.43 37.05 11.52
CA LEU A 569 -3.29 37.04 10.04
C LEU A 569 -4.32 37.91 9.32
N ALA A 570 -5.46 38.21 9.96
CA ALA A 570 -6.53 39.03 9.36
C ALA A 570 -6.05 40.45 9.03
N ASP A 571 -4.96 40.90 9.67
CA ASP A 571 -4.35 42.21 9.46
C ASP A 571 -3.27 42.25 8.36
N PHE A 572 -2.86 41.09 7.79
CA PHE A 572 -1.67 40.98 6.92
C PHE A 572 -1.93 40.50 5.49
N THR A 573 -3.17 40.16 5.11
CA THR A 573 -3.50 39.76 3.73
C THR A 573 -4.70 40.53 3.17
N ASP A 574 -4.54 41.04 1.96
CA ASP A 574 -5.64 41.63 1.17
C ASP A 574 -6.48 40.55 0.46
N ASP A 575 -6.01 39.28 0.45
CA ASP A 575 -6.72 38.12 -0.13
C ASP A 575 -6.74 36.93 0.87
N PRO A 576 -7.75 36.87 1.75
CA PRO A 576 -7.91 35.76 2.69
C PRO A 576 -8.07 34.39 2.03
N ALA A 577 -8.62 34.32 0.82
CA ALA A 577 -8.85 33.05 0.12
C ALA A 577 -7.54 32.48 -0.42
N ALA A 578 -6.64 33.33 -0.93
CA ALA A 578 -5.30 32.93 -1.32
C ALA A 578 -4.49 32.42 -0.13
N LEU A 579 -4.56 33.12 1.02
CA LEU A 579 -3.91 32.66 2.25
C LEU A 579 -4.48 31.31 2.72
N TRP A 580 -5.81 31.15 2.71
CA TRP A 580 -6.44 29.88 3.07
C TRP A 580 -5.95 28.73 2.17
N LEU A 581 -5.88 28.95 0.85
CA LEU A 581 -5.39 27.95 -0.10
C LEU A 581 -3.93 27.56 0.21
N GLU A 582 -3.07 28.55 0.43
CA GLU A 582 -1.66 28.34 0.78
C GLU A 582 -1.53 27.49 2.05
N VAL A 583 -2.31 27.81 3.09
CA VAL A 583 -2.23 27.11 4.38
C VAL A 583 -2.84 25.70 4.31
N VAL A 584 -4.02 25.54 3.70
CA VAL A 584 -4.73 24.24 3.67
C VAL A 584 -3.98 23.20 2.84
N THR A 585 -3.20 23.65 1.85
CA THR A 585 -2.33 22.81 1.02
C THR A 585 -0.89 22.73 1.53
N HIS A 586 -0.55 23.45 2.61
CA HIS A 586 0.80 23.52 3.12
C HIS A 586 1.25 22.12 3.62
N PRO A 587 2.46 21.64 3.25
CA PRO A 587 2.96 20.32 3.67
C PRO A 587 2.89 20.08 5.18
N LEU A 588 3.28 21.06 5.99
CA LEU A 588 3.15 21.00 7.46
C LEU A 588 1.74 20.71 7.98
N VAL A 589 0.72 21.32 7.37
CA VAL A 589 -0.69 21.09 7.75
C VAL A 589 -1.09 19.67 7.39
N VAL A 590 -0.78 19.25 6.16
CA VAL A 590 -1.03 17.90 5.66
C VAL A 590 -0.37 16.86 6.58
N ASP A 591 0.91 17.02 6.92
CA ASP A 591 1.66 16.07 7.74
C ASP A 591 1.18 16.03 9.19
N SER A 592 0.86 17.18 9.77
CA SER A 592 0.30 17.27 11.11
C SER A 592 -1.05 16.55 11.17
N CYS A 593 -1.98 16.89 10.26
CA CYS A 593 -3.26 16.20 10.16
C CYS A 593 -3.07 14.69 9.99
N ARG A 594 -2.15 14.24 9.14
CA ARG A 594 -1.82 12.83 8.93
C ARG A 594 -1.39 12.11 10.21
N ALA A 595 -0.59 12.76 11.04
CA ALA A 595 -0.15 12.20 12.32
C ALA A 595 -1.31 11.94 13.30
N TYR A 596 -2.31 12.83 13.33
CA TYR A 596 -3.43 12.75 14.29
C TYR A 596 -4.66 12.01 13.75
N LEU A 597 -4.85 11.99 12.43
CA LEU A 597 -6.05 11.47 11.78
C LEU A 597 -6.29 10.00 12.15
N ARG A 598 -5.23 9.21 12.23
CA ARG A 598 -5.33 7.82 12.66
C ARG A 598 -5.82 7.66 14.11
N SER A 599 -5.28 8.44 15.05
CA SER A 599 -5.70 8.38 16.46
C SER A 599 -7.18 8.72 16.62
N ALA A 600 -7.66 9.68 15.84
CA ALA A 600 -9.06 10.07 15.78
C ALA A 600 -9.94 8.98 15.15
N TRP A 601 -9.47 8.35 14.07
CA TRP A 601 -10.16 7.27 13.36
C TRP A 601 -10.38 6.05 14.25
N GLU A 602 -9.32 5.57 14.90
CA GLU A 602 -9.40 4.44 15.81
C GLU A 602 -10.25 4.75 17.04
N GLY A 603 -10.11 5.95 17.61
CA GLY A 603 -10.93 6.41 18.73
C GLY A 603 -12.43 6.45 18.38
N ALA A 604 -12.77 6.89 17.17
CA ALA A 604 -14.13 6.89 16.69
C ALA A 604 -14.69 5.46 16.59
N LYS A 605 -14.02 4.55 15.86
CA LYS A 605 -14.45 3.13 15.73
C LYS A 605 -14.70 2.50 17.10
N ALA A 606 -13.78 2.70 18.04
CA ALA A 606 -13.86 2.20 19.41
C ALA A 606 -15.11 2.68 20.15
N PHE A 607 -15.43 3.97 20.02
CA PHE A 607 -16.54 4.60 20.72
C PHE A 607 -17.90 4.00 20.31
N VAL A 608 -18.08 3.68 19.02
CA VAL A 608 -19.33 3.13 18.50
C VAL A 608 -19.49 1.64 18.77
N ALA A 609 -18.39 0.87 18.84
CA ALA A 609 -18.43 -0.55 19.19
C ALA A 609 -18.88 -0.83 20.65
N GLY A 610 -18.90 0.20 21.51
CA GLY A 610 -19.32 0.10 22.91
C GLY A 610 -18.22 -0.42 23.87
N PRO A 611 -18.40 -0.30 25.20
CA PRO A 611 -17.35 -0.56 26.20
C PRO A 611 -16.87 -2.03 26.31
N ASP A 612 -17.59 -2.96 25.67
CA ASP A 612 -17.30 -4.39 25.74
C ASP A 612 -16.13 -4.80 24.83
N ASP A 613 -15.69 -3.92 23.92
CA ASP A 613 -14.43 -4.09 23.21
C ASP A 613 -13.26 -3.47 23.99
N HIS A 614 -12.84 -4.19 25.04
CA HIS A 614 -11.76 -3.77 25.93
C HIS A 614 -10.39 -3.60 25.24
N GLY A 615 -10.25 -3.95 23.95
CA GLY A 615 -9.06 -3.73 23.15
C GLY A 615 -8.90 -2.27 22.74
N ALA A 616 -9.98 -1.64 22.28
CA ALA A 616 -9.92 -0.32 21.65
C ALA A 616 -9.78 0.84 22.66
N SER A 617 -10.41 0.75 23.83
CA SER A 617 -10.25 1.72 24.93
C SER A 617 -8.84 1.70 25.54
N ARG A 618 -8.22 0.50 25.63
CA ARG A 618 -6.80 0.36 26.01
C ARG A 618 -5.87 0.90 24.93
N TRP A 619 -6.27 0.80 23.67
CA TRP A 619 -5.51 1.30 22.53
C TRP A 619 -5.50 2.83 22.46
N VAL A 620 -6.65 3.50 22.58
CA VAL A 620 -6.76 4.97 22.60
C VAL A 620 -6.01 5.58 23.77
N ALA A 621 -6.13 4.99 24.97
CA ALA A 621 -5.36 5.40 26.14
C ALA A 621 -3.84 5.22 25.91
N ARG A 622 -3.44 4.12 25.26
CA ARG A 622 -2.04 3.84 24.92
C ARG A 622 -1.49 4.80 23.86
N ILE A 623 -2.22 5.12 22.78
CA ILE A 623 -1.78 6.16 21.82
C ILE A 623 -1.67 7.52 22.52
N GLY A 624 -2.65 7.87 23.36
CA GLY A 624 -2.63 9.13 24.11
C GLY A 624 -1.40 9.25 25.02
N GLU A 625 -1.06 8.19 25.74
CA GLU A 625 0.15 8.08 26.56
C GLU A 625 1.44 8.05 25.70
N GLU A 626 1.38 7.47 24.51
CA GLU A 626 2.50 7.38 23.56
C GLU A 626 2.80 8.74 22.90
N ILE A 627 1.78 9.51 22.54
CA ILE A 627 1.91 10.91 22.09
C ILE A 627 2.43 11.80 23.22
N ALA A 628 1.91 11.62 24.45
CA ALA A 628 2.33 12.41 25.61
C ALA A 628 3.77 12.10 26.04
N SER A 629 4.19 10.84 26.01
CA SER A 629 5.57 10.43 26.35
C SER A 629 6.58 10.82 25.27
N ARG A 630 6.18 10.88 23.99
CA ARG A 630 7.02 11.37 22.89
C ARG A 630 7.25 12.90 22.91
N ARG A 631 6.43 13.66 23.64
CA ARG A 631 6.66 15.09 23.95
C ARG A 631 7.65 15.31 25.10
N ALA A 632 7.95 14.30 25.92
CA ALA A 632 8.91 14.41 27.02
C ALA A 632 10.37 14.20 26.56
N GLY A 633 10.82 14.98 25.56
CA GLY A 633 12.24 15.30 25.32
C GLY A 633 12.61 16.61 26.03
N PRO A 634 13.90 16.97 26.19
CA PRO A 634 14.34 17.91 27.23
C PRO A 634 13.68 19.30 27.11
N PRO A 635 13.54 20.03 28.24
CA PRO A 635 12.64 21.16 28.36
C PRO A 635 13.09 22.28 27.42
N TRP A 636 12.16 22.72 26.59
CA TRP A 636 12.22 24.03 25.93
C TRP A 636 12.02 25.11 27.01
N ASP A 637 13.09 25.41 27.74
CA ASP A 637 13.22 26.66 28.48
C ASP A 637 14.22 27.54 27.73
N ASP A 638 13.74 28.29 26.73
CA ASP A 638 14.23 29.67 26.53
C ASP A 638 13.24 30.51 25.70
N PRO A 639 12.46 31.42 26.32
CA PRO A 639 11.66 32.40 25.62
C PRO A 639 12.50 33.68 25.38
N MET A 640 13.53 33.64 24.53
CA MET A 640 14.22 34.86 24.07
C MET A 640 14.84 34.70 22.68
N LEU A 641 14.05 34.94 21.63
CA LEU A 641 14.55 35.44 20.34
C LEU A 641 13.54 36.44 19.73
N LEU A 642 13.24 37.48 20.52
CA LEU A 642 12.72 38.75 20.01
C LEU A 642 13.49 39.86 20.72
N ASP A 643 14.73 40.09 20.29
CA ASP A 643 15.37 41.38 20.54
C ASP A 643 15.78 42.01 19.21
N ARG A 644 15.02 43.06 18.89
CA ARG A 644 15.25 44.01 17.82
C ARG A 644 16.62 44.66 18.05
N GLN A 645 17.50 44.63 17.05
CA GLN A 645 18.53 45.67 16.94
C GLN A 645 18.10 46.70 15.91
N PRO A 646 18.09 48.00 16.27
CA PRO A 646 17.75 49.06 15.34
C PRO A 646 18.91 49.32 14.38
N ILE A 647 18.52 49.63 13.15
CA ILE A 647 19.37 50.25 12.14
C ILE A 647 19.91 51.57 12.70
N THR A 648 21.22 51.76 12.67
CA THR A 648 21.83 53.09 12.69
C THR A 648 22.86 53.19 11.58
N GLU A 649 22.60 54.12 10.67
CA GLU A 649 23.52 54.70 9.70
C GLU A 649 24.68 55.41 10.43
N ASP A 650 25.91 55.25 9.92
CA ASP A 650 26.91 56.31 9.65
C ASP A 650 28.34 55.72 9.49
N GLU A 651 28.78 55.61 8.22
CA GLU A 651 30.12 55.90 7.60
C GLU A 651 31.49 55.66 8.32
N PRO A 652 32.65 55.65 7.60
CA PRO A 652 32.90 55.54 6.15
C PRO A 652 34.01 54.53 5.73
N LEU A 653 34.14 54.39 4.42
CA LEU A 653 35.22 53.78 3.63
C LEU A 653 36.65 53.94 4.18
N ALA A 654 37.39 52.84 4.15
CA ALA A 654 38.83 52.78 3.86
C ALA A 654 39.14 51.50 3.07
#